data_AF-A0A6M0K2U1-F1
#
_entry.id   AF-A0A6M0K2U1-F1
#
_cell.length_a   1.000
_cell.length_b   1.000
_cell.length_c   1.000
_cell.angle_alpha   90.00
_cell.angle_beta   90.00
_cell.angle_gamma   90.00
#
_symmetry.space_group_name_H-M   'P 1'
#
loop_
_entity.id
_entity.type
_entity.pdbx_description
1 polymer ?
#
loop_
_entity_poly.entity_id
_entity_poly.type
_entity_poly.pdbx_seq_one_letter_code
_entity_poly.pdbx_strand_id
1 'polypeptide(L)'
;MALRQTALAILSTQALISSEALGATSGPLQTAPETTAVGTLDIRDTHLRNPFAYIVPQCYVLNRDEQDTVLNPCYVCHQRGAQPNFLDDSDFQLAYEMTELGLTNPWDNLFEDRSSRIQGISDAESLAYVRTSNYISETGDLILAERLADLPSAWDMDGDNQWDGYRPDAYFRFDEQGFDRDPLDGYTGWRAFAYYPTPGTYWPTNGSAGDVLIRLPEAFRHTSAGELSLAVYAVNLAIVEALIKRADVAIDPIDETLYGIDLNKDGELGWTSLVRYDWAPLEGREMSFVGQAGALQAAGQIHLAVGLFPEGTEFLQSLRYLDVTDDAGVQPAVRMKELRYARKQSWYTYAELKGLIAREDAERREYENNTIKQVPGDYESGLFGQGWVYQGFIESDDGSLRPQTQEESLYCMGCHTGLGATTDTTFAFARKLDAEADRHGWYHWSQKDASGLNEPKVEIDGAGVQYEYAYYLMYTRSGSEFLDNPELEARFFDEDGTPKAEAFAALHDDLTLALIPSPERALALNKAYWTIVEDQDFVLGRDANLTPVDSMQTQVTKDLPTGVEQAANPVAFHGCFATGGSCDADEEPSEEPSAWAELVTGAGMDGPDGSRYQVDWNGIIHLSSYALGIEGVTFTFPERLTLPTRTIVPLGDTRVCYDCHRVSAPIVATNNRAELPVDFAALDAEPSSQSGLVQLTQDPARDVGAKWSPDGRTLAFVSDRTGTDQIWLLFLRSGELRQLTQGPEQHAWPEWSPDGRRLAYWAYDPTTDQQSVRTIYFNGSGETTVLNPQGPVDRPAWRPDGRYLAAAAEIDGNWDLWLFRPDGSDLHRLTQDEAMETNPLWSPDGTTLAYKVAPSGDYNLTIQNFMTFENGLTQPSIHVWNGPQAVQMNAWSPDGAQVAYTAEVISGSTGEDRVTYANIVSDLRLRDDEAVADPSVIISRGQTIGDRGAVFSPADASQVAFWAWGKDHRANLWLYDQVSGQLEQLTQGGSDIYPQWSPDGKSLVFESSRGGSSDLWLLSID
;
A
#
# COMPACT_ATOMS: atom_id res chain seq x y z
N MET A 1 -56.19 -45.11 8.59
CA MET A 1 -55.37 -46.13 9.29
C MET A 1 -54.17 -46.47 8.41
N ALA A 2 -53.05 -46.89 9.01
CA ALA A 2 -51.74 -46.89 8.36
C ALA A 2 -51.49 -48.07 7.41
N LEU A 3 -50.55 -47.86 6.47
CA LEU A 3 -49.63 -48.86 5.95
C LEU A 3 -48.31 -48.18 5.51
N ARG A 4 -47.22 -48.95 5.44
CA ARG A 4 -45.86 -48.51 5.05
C ARG A 4 -45.70 -48.64 3.49
N GLN A 5 -44.60 -48.32 2.78
CA GLN A 5 -43.18 -48.57 3.09
C GLN A 5 -42.22 -47.93 2.03
N THR A 6 -41.02 -47.54 2.49
CA THR A 6 -39.70 -47.33 1.81
C THR A 6 -39.49 -47.44 0.27
N ALA A 7 -38.94 -46.36 -0.29
CA ALA A 7 -37.59 -46.23 -0.91
C ALA A 7 -37.25 -46.58 -2.39
N LEU A 8 -36.32 -45.75 -2.93
CA LEU A 8 -35.39 -45.87 -4.08
C LEU A 8 -35.90 -46.09 -5.53
N ALA A 9 -35.58 -45.13 -6.41
CA ALA A 9 -34.89 -45.35 -7.70
C ALA A 9 -34.31 -44.02 -8.25
N ILE A 10 -33.22 -44.10 -9.03
CA ILE A 10 -32.33 -43.01 -9.50
C ILE A 10 -32.35 -42.90 -11.05
N LEU A 11 -32.01 -41.72 -11.63
CA LEU A 11 -31.74 -41.45 -13.07
C LEU A 11 -32.97 -41.54 -14.03
N SER A 12 -33.07 -40.80 -15.16
CA SER A 12 -32.24 -39.72 -15.76
C SER A 12 -32.97 -38.92 -16.89
N THR A 13 -32.28 -37.89 -17.42
CA THR A 13 -32.26 -37.40 -18.83
C THR A 13 -33.46 -36.64 -19.47
N GLN A 14 -33.09 -35.50 -20.08
CA GLN A 14 -33.56 -34.91 -21.36
C GLN A 14 -34.96 -34.25 -21.47
N ALA A 15 -34.99 -32.96 -21.13
CA ALA A 15 -35.07 -31.82 -22.06
C ALA A 15 -36.05 -31.78 -23.28
N LEU A 16 -36.56 -30.54 -23.51
CA LEU A 16 -37.06 -29.91 -24.75
C LEU A 16 -38.53 -30.14 -25.23
N ILE A 17 -39.24 -29.00 -25.36
CA ILE A 17 -40.35 -28.68 -26.30
C ILE A 17 -41.67 -29.44 -26.03
N SER A 18 -42.83 -28.80 -25.75
CA SER A 18 -43.45 -27.70 -26.50
C SER A 18 -44.39 -26.78 -25.68
N SER A 19 -44.81 -25.67 -26.32
CA SER A 19 -45.80 -24.68 -25.83
C SER A 19 -47.27 -25.13 -25.86
N GLU A 20 -48.08 -24.61 -24.92
CA GLU A 20 -49.51 -24.16 -25.01
C GLU A 20 -50.16 -24.23 -23.61
N ALA A 21 -51.09 -23.35 -23.17
CA ALA A 21 -51.43 -21.98 -23.56
C ALA A 21 -52.35 -21.33 -22.50
N LEU A 22 -52.30 -19.98 -22.40
CA LEU A 22 -53.39 -19.05 -22.03
C LEU A 22 -54.33 -19.39 -20.84
N GLY A 23 -54.10 -18.73 -19.70
CA GLY A 23 -55.00 -18.71 -18.54
C GLY A 23 -55.27 -17.30 -17.98
N ALA A 24 -55.37 -16.29 -18.84
CA ALA A 24 -55.40 -14.88 -18.42
C ALA A 24 -56.71 -14.47 -17.69
N THR A 25 -56.57 -13.80 -16.54
CA THR A 25 -57.64 -12.99 -15.92
C THR A 25 -57.20 -11.53 -15.83
N SER A 26 -57.51 -10.76 -16.87
CA SER A 26 -57.24 -9.32 -16.92
C SER A 26 -58.19 -8.55 -15.99
N GLY A 27 -57.68 -8.16 -14.82
CA GLY A 27 -58.13 -6.92 -14.19
C GLY A 27 -57.75 -5.73 -15.09
N PRO A 28 -58.55 -4.64 -15.13
CA PRO A 28 -58.16 -3.47 -15.89
C PRO A 28 -56.92 -2.84 -15.24
N LEU A 29 -55.86 -2.64 -16.03
CA LEU A 29 -54.78 -1.71 -15.69
C LEU A 29 -55.42 -0.39 -15.25
N GLN A 30 -55.02 0.13 -14.08
CA GLN A 30 -55.23 1.54 -13.82
C GLN A 30 -54.42 2.30 -14.87
N THR A 31 -55.10 3.17 -15.63
CA THR A 31 -54.43 4.09 -16.54
C THR A 31 -53.44 4.91 -15.73
N ALA A 32 -52.20 5.01 -16.22
CA ALA A 32 -51.22 5.96 -15.67
C ALA A 32 -51.88 7.36 -15.55
N PRO A 33 -51.53 8.15 -14.51
CA PRO A 33 -52.02 9.51 -14.40
C PRO A 33 -51.64 10.27 -15.68
N GLU A 34 -52.59 11.05 -16.23
CA GLU A 34 -52.34 11.85 -17.43
C GLU A 34 -51.17 12.80 -17.14
N THR A 35 -50.16 12.79 -18.01
CA THR A 35 -49.01 13.71 -17.93
C THR A 35 -49.48 15.14 -18.19
N THR A 36 -49.90 15.80 -17.13
CA THR A 36 -50.22 17.23 -17.12
C THR A 36 -48.99 18.02 -17.55
N ALA A 37 -49.17 18.91 -18.53
CA ALA A 37 -48.09 19.71 -19.09
C ALA A 37 -47.27 20.43 -18.00
N VAL A 38 -45.95 20.52 -18.23
CA VAL A 38 -44.93 21.07 -17.32
C VAL A 38 -45.44 22.27 -16.53
N GLY A 39 -45.78 22.01 -15.26
CA GLY A 39 -45.89 23.02 -14.22
C GLY A 39 -44.54 23.11 -13.51
N THR A 40 -44.18 24.30 -13.04
CA THR A 40 -42.99 24.49 -12.21
C THR A 40 -43.00 23.54 -11.01
N LEU A 41 -41.96 22.73 -10.89
CA LEU A 41 -41.70 21.85 -9.74
C LEU A 41 -41.75 22.67 -8.44
N ASP A 42 -42.71 22.36 -7.56
CA ASP A 42 -42.82 23.03 -6.26
C ASP A 42 -41.91 22.30 -5.26
N ILE A 43 -40.70 22.82 -5.07
CA ILE A 43 -39.62 22.18 -4.28
C ILE A 43 -40.06 21.95 -2.82
N ARG A 44 -41.02 22.76 -2.34
CA ARG A 44 -41.64 22.66 -1.01
C ARG A 44 -42.54 21.44 -0.83
N ASP A 45 -42.81 20.65 -1.88
CA ASP A 45 -43.52 19.38 -1.73
C ASP A 45 -42.60 18.32 -1.10
N THR A 46 -42.70 18.18 0.22
CA THR A 46 -42.02 17.14 0.99
C THR A 46 -42.68 15.76 0.88
N HIS A 47 -43.66 15.56 -0.01
CA HIS A 47 -44.27 14.26 -0.25
C HIS A 47 -43.37 13.35 -1.10
N LEU A 48 -42.63 12.46 -0.42
CA LEU A 48 -41.83 11.43 -1.07
C LEU A 48 -42.71 10.47 -1.88
N ARG A 49 -42.49 10.42 -3.20
CA ARG A 49 -43.01 9.39 -4.11
C ARG A 49 -42.31 8.06 -3.82
N ASN A 50 -40.99 8.10 -3.72
CA ASN A 50 -40.15 7.02 -3.22
C ASN A 50 -39.65 7.32 -1.79
N PRO A 51 -40.31 6.81 -0.73
CA PRO A 51 -39.81 6.95 0.64
C PRO A 51 -38.51 6.16 0.91
N PHE A 52 -38.02 5.38 -0.07
CA PHE A 52 -36.77 4.65 -0.05
C PHE A 52 -35.75 5.22 -1.05
N ALA A 53 -35.81 6.52 -1.39
CA ALA A 53 -34.86 7.19 -2.29
C ALA A 53 -33.39 7.13 -1.83
N TYR A 54 -33.12 6.74 -0.58
CA TYR A 54 -31.79 6.43 -0.07
C TYR A 54 -31.25 5.05 -0.49
N ILE A 55 -32.08 4.17 -1.09
CA ILE A 55 -31.65 2.92 -1.74
C ILE A 55 -31.28 3.28 -3.19
N VAL A 56 -30.03 3.69 -3.37
CA VAL A 56 -29.49 4.21 -4.63
C VAL A 56 -29.58 3.20 -5.78
N PRO A 57 -29.57 3.64 -7.05
CA PRO A 57 -29.88 2.75 -8.18
C PRO A 57 -28.94 1.55 -8.33
N GLN A 58 -27.67 1.70 -7.91
CA GLN A 58 -26.66 0.65 -7.92
C GLN A 58 -27.07 -0.62 -7.13
N CYS A 59 -27.99 -0.50 -6.16
CA CYS A 59 -28.53 -1.65 -5.42
C CYS A 59 -29.42 -2.59 -6.27
N TYR A 60 -29.83 -2.17 -7.47
CA TYR A 60 -30.79 -2.89 -8.33
C TYR A 60 -30.14 -3.54 -9.56
N VAL A 61 -28.82 -3.50 -9.71
CA VAL A 61 -28.12 -4.15 -10.82
C VAL A 61 -28.23 -5.68 -10.74
N LEU A 62 -28.08 -6.37 -11.88
CA LEU A 62 -27.78 -7.78 -11.95
C LEU A 62 -26.26 -7.99 -11.84
N ASN A 63 -25.82 -8.73 -10.82
CA ASN A 63 -24.44 -9.19 -10.67
C ASN A 63 -24.01 -10.25 -11.72
N ARG A 64 -24.56 -10.21 -12.96
CA ARG A 64 -24.32 -11.19 -14.03
C ARG A 64 -24.35 -10.54 -15.43
N ASP A 65 -23.47 -11.00 -16.33
CA ASP A 65 -23.44 -10.59 -17.74
C ASP A 65 -24.34 -11.45 -18.67
N GLU A 66 -24.38 -11.13 -19.97
CA GLU A 66 -25.14 -11.90 -20.98
C GLU A 66 -24.69 -13.38 -21.10
N GLN A 67 -23.48 -13.69 -20.62
CA GLN A 67 -22.84 -15.00 -20.67
C GLN A 67 -23.06 -15.81 -19.37
N ASP A 68 -23.83 -15.28 -18.41
CA ASP A 68 -24.10 -15.82 -17.07
C ASP A 68 -22.87 -15.82 -16.13
N THR A 69 -21.84 -15.03 -16.47
CA THR A 69 -20.65 -14.78 -15.62
C THR A 69 -21.03 -13.92 -14.43
N VAL A 70 -20.55 -14.26 -13.22
CA VAL A 70 -20.75 -13.41 -12.04
C VAL A 70 -19.82 -12.20 -12.06
N LEU A 71 -20.37 -11.02 -11.77
CA LEU A 71 -19.68 -9.74 -11.61
C LEU A 71 -20.02 -9.14 -10.24
N ASN A 72 -19.16 -8.29 -9.68
CA ASN A 72 -19.33 -7.72 -8.33
C ASN A 72 -19.19 -6.19 -8.31
N PRO A 73 -20.13 -5.44 -8.90
CA PRO A 73 -20.19 -3.97 -8.78
C PRO A 73 -20.42 -3.50 -7.34
N CYS A 74 -21.06 -4.32 -6.50
CA CYS A 74 -21.41 -4.00 -5.11
C CYS A 74 -20.19 -3.73 -4.20
N TYR A 75 -19.03 -4.33 -4.53
CA TYR A 75 -17.80 -4.26 -3.74
C TYR A 75 -17.32 -2.83 -3.42
N VAL A 76 -17.51 -1.86 -4.33
CA VAL A 76 -16.99 -0.50 -4.11
C VAL A 76 -17.77 0.27 -3.03
N CYS A 77 -19.01 -0.13 -2.73
CA CYS A 77 -19.87 0.49 -1.73
C CYS A 77 -19.90 -0.30 -0.41
N HIS A 78 -20.05 -1.62 -0.49
CA HIS A 78 -20.29 -2.50 0.66
C HIS A 78 -19.01 -3.22 1.09
N GLN A 79 -18.45 -2.82 2.22
CA GLN A 79 -17.11 -3.19 2.69
C GLN A 79 -17.07 -3.27 4.23
N ARG A 80 -16.06 -3.92 4.79
CA ARG A 80 -15.85 -3.87 6.24
C ARG A 80 -15.39 -2.48 6.65
N GLY A 81 -16.26 -1.72 7.32
CA GLY A 81 -15.98 -0.35 7.73
C GLY A 81 -14.76 -0.23 8.65
N ALA A 82 -13.85 0.67 8.29
CA ALA A 82 -12.72 1.02 9.13
C ALA A 82 -13.16 1.98 10.25
N GLN A 83 -12.96 1.58 11.51
CA GLN A 83 -13.17 2.43 12.70
C GLN A 83 -12.63 3.84 12.42
N PRO A 84 -13.35 4.94 12.69
CA PRO A 84 -14.59 5.05 13.47
C PRO A 84 -15.89 4.74 12.72
N ASN A 85 -15.85 4.41 11.43
CA ASN A 85 -16.97 3.72 10.80
C ASN A 85 -16.99 2.29 11.35
N PHE A 86 -18.07 1.90 12.02
CA PHE A 86 -18.21 0.57 12.63
C PHE A 86 -19.19 -0.32 11.86
N LEU A 87 -19.69 0.13 10.70
CA LEU A 87 -20.60 -0.62 9.85
C LEU A 87 -19.83 -1.70 9.09
N ASP A 88 -20.17 -2.97 9.32
CA ASP A 88 -19.84 -4.05 8.40
C ASP A 88 -21.10 -4.35 7.58
N ASP A 89 -21.07 -3.93 6.31
CA ASP A 89 -22.12 -4.19 5.32
C ASP A 89 -21.64 -5.09 4.18
N SER A 90 -20.43 -5.68 4.31
CA SER A 90 -19.81 -6.54 3.29
C SER A 90 -20.69 -7.73 2.87
N ASP A 91 -21.47 -8.31 3.79
CA ASP A 91 -22.44 -9.39 3.52
C ASP A 91 -23.47 -9.02 2.43
N PHE A 92 -23.78 -7.74 2.21
CA PHE A 92 -24.70 -7.29 1.14
C PHE A 92 -24.17 -7.56 -0.28
N GLN A 93 -22.91 -7.94 -0.46
CA GLN A 93 -22.41 -8.45 -1.74
C GLN A 93 -23.01 -9.84 -2.11
N LEU A 94 -23.45 -10.63 -1.11
CA LEU A 94 -23.82 -12.04 -1.28
C LEU A 94 -25.27 -12.27 -1.72
N ALA A 95 -26.19 -11.43 -1.25
CA ALA A 95 -27.63 -11.55 -1.53
C ALA A 95 -28.34 -10.19 -1.47
N TYR A 96 -29.45 -10.05 -2.21
CA TYR A 96 -30.23 -8.81 -2.24
C TYR A 96 -31.12 -8.68 -0.98
N GLU A 97 -30.53 -8.24 0.14
CA GLU A 97 -31.20 -8.03 1.45
C GLU A 97 -32.05 -6.74 1.52
N MET A 98 -33.04 -6.61 0.64
CA MET A 98 -33.93 -5.45 0.59
C MET A 98 -35.15 -5.56 1.54
N THR A 99 -35.72 -4.41 1.91
CA THR A 99 -37.04 -4.35 2.56
C THR A 99 -38.14 -4.70 1.56
N GLU A 100 -39.30 -5.22 2.02
CA GLU A 100 -40.44 -5.58 1.15
C GLU A 100 -40.90 -4.44 0.20
N LEU A 101 -40.73 -3.19 0.62
CA LEU A 101 -41.09 -2.00 -0.16
C LEU A 101 -39.94 -1.50 -1.06
N GLY A 102 -38.70 -1.91 -0.78
CA GLY A 102 -37.54 -1.66 -1.64
C GLY A 102 -37.41 -2.63 -2.81
N LEU A 103 -38.15 -3.75 -2.84
CA LEU A 103 -38.00 -4.79 -3.88
C LEU A 103 -38.37 -4.34 -5.31
N THR A 104 -39.15 -3.27 -5.47
CA THR A 104 -39.45 -2.68 -6.78
C THR A 104 -38.43 -1.59 -7.08
N ASN A 105 -37.80 -1.63 -8.25
CA ASN A 105 -36.90 -0.56 -8.67
C ASN A 105 -37.71 0.71 -9.03
N PRO A 106 -37.46 1.86 -8.39
CA PRO A 106 -38.16 3.12 -8.65
C PRO A 106 -37.46 4.01 -9.69
N TRP A 107 -36.28 3.60 -10.16
CA TRP A 107 -35.37 4.44 -10.96
C TRP A 107 -35.67 4.33 -12.47
N ASP A 108 -36.87 4.75 -12.87
CA ASP A 108 -37.40 4.66 -14.24
C ASP A 108 -36.43 5.22 -15.32
N ASN A 109 -35.59 6.21 -14.99
CA ASN A 109 -34.65 6.84 -15.93
C ASN A 109 -33.53 5.91 -16.45
N LEU A 110 -33.30 4.76 -15.79
CA LEU A 110 -32.39 3.72 -16.27
C LEU A 110 -32.99 2.90 -17.44
N PHE A 111 -34.30 2.99 -17.65
CA PHE A 111 -35.03 2.21 -18.66
C PHE A 111 -35.54 3.04 -19.86
N GLU A 112 -35.35 4.37 -19.88
CA GLU A 112 -35.83 5.22 -20.98
C GLU A 112 -34.85 5.27 -22.17
N ASP A 113 -35.32 4.94 -23.38
CA ASP A 113 -34.57 5.12 -24.62
C ASP A 113 -34.50 6.60 -25.05
N ARG A 114 -33.54 7.33 -24.48
CA ARG A 114 -33.22 8.73 -24.82
C ARG A 114 -32.31 8.87 -26.04
N SER A 115 -31.90 7.76 -26.69
CA SER A 115 -30.89 7.77 -27.77
C SER A 115 -31.25 8.67 -28.95
N SER A 116 -32.55 8.74 -29.30
CA SER A 116 -33.05 9.60 -30.40
C SER A 116 -33.01 11.10 -30.08
N ARG A 117 -33.12 11.49 -28.80
CA ARG A 117 -32.93 12.88 -28.34
C ARG A 117 -31.46 13.23 -28.28
N ILE A 118 -30.63 12.32 -27.76
CA ILE A 118 -29.16 12.44 -27.70
C ILE A 118 -28.58 12.66 -29.11
N GLN A 119 -29.07 11.93 -30.13
CA GLN A 119 -28.67 12.13 -31.53
C GLN A 119 -29.25 13.41 -32.17
N GLY A 120 -30.29 14.01 -31.58
CA GLY A 120 -30.89 15.26 -32.04
C GLY A 120 -30.10 16.52 -31.64
N ILE A 121 -29.35 16.47 -30.54
CA ILE A 121 -28.50 17.58 -30.06
C ILE A 121 -27.16 17.55 -30.80
N SER A 122 -26.78 18.63 -31.48
CA SER A 122 -25.49 18.69 -32.17
C SER A 122 -24.31 18.89 -31.20
N ASP A 123 -23.11 18.49 -31.62
CA ASP A 123 -21.89 18.62 -30.80
C ASP A 123 -21.55 20.09 -30.53
N ALA A 124 -21.86 20.98 -31.50
CA ALA A 124 -21.66 22.42 -31.36
C ALA A 124 -22.63 23.05 -30.35
N GLU A 125 -23.87 22.57 -30.27
CA GLU A 125 -24.84 23.00 -29.25
C GLU A 125 -24.46 22.47 -27.87
N SER A 126 -24.07 21.20 -27.78
CA SER A 126 -23.55 20.59 -26.54
C SER A 126 -22.33 21.33 -26.00
N LEU A 127 -21.31 21.61 -26.84
CA LEU A 127 -20.13 22.37 -26.43
C LEU A 127 -20.45 23.82 -26.05
N ALA A 128 -21.36 24.49 -26.76
CA ALA A 128 -21.79 25.85 -26.39
C ALA A 128 -22.53 25.88 -25.04
N TYR A 129 -23.34 24.85 -24.75
CA TYR A 129 -24.04 24.69 -23.49
C TYR A 129 -23.06 24.51 -22.32
N VAL A 130 -22.18 23.50 -22.37
CA VAL A 130 -21.26 23.17 -21.25
C VAL A 130 -20.16 24.21 -21.04
N ARG A 131 -19.81 24.99 -22.07
CA ARG A 131 -18.89 26.15 -21.97
C ARG A 131 -19.54 27.41 -21.41
N THR A 132 -20.86 27.40 -21.16
CA THR A 132 -21.58 28.51 -20.52
C THR A 132 -21.78 28.21 -19.04
N SER A 133 -21.12 28.97 -18.15
CA SER A 133 -21.29 28.77 -16.71
C SER A 133 -22.70 29.15 -16.25
N ASN A 134 -23.23 28.34 -15.32
CA ASN A 134 -24.48 28.55 -14.60
C ASN A 134 -24.26 28.92 -13.11
N TYR A 135 -23.01 29.14 -12.72
CA TYR A 135 -22.61 29.42 -11.33
C TYR A 135 -22.05 30.84 -11.16
N ILE A 136 -21.17 31.29 -12.06
CA ILE A 136 -20.57 32.63 -12.04
C ILE A 136 -21.07 33.42 -13.25
N SER A 137 -21.51 34.67 -13.02
CA SER A 137 -21.98 35.57 -14.08
C SER A 137 -20.84 36.16 -14.93
N GLU A 138 -21.16 36.77 -16.08
CA GLU A 138 -20.19 37.55 -16.87
C GLU A 138 -19.57 38.73 -16.09
N THR A 139 -20.21 39.18 -15.00
CA THR A 139 -19.71 40.25 -14.11
C THR A 139 -18.89 39.73 -12.92
N GLY A 140 -18.83 38.40 -12.71
CA GLY A 140 -18.06 37.77 -11.63
C GLY A 140 -18.87 37.47 -10.36
N ASP A 141 -20.19 37.58 -10.42
CA ASP A 141 -21.10 37.41 -9.28
C ASP A 141 -21.61 35.95 -9.19
N LEU A 142 -21.85 35.46 -7.96
CA LEU A 142 -22.32 34.09 -7.72
C LEU A 142 -23.85 34.01 -7.88
N ILE A 143 -24.30 33.52 -9.03
CA ILE A 143 -25.70 33.56 -9.49
C ILE A 143 -26.66 32.95 -8.46
N LEU A 144 -26.30 31.78 -7.91
CA LEU A 144 -27.10 31.10 -6.90
C LEU A 144 -27.07 31.84 -5.55
N ALA A 145 -25.96 32.48 -5.17
CA ALA A 145 -25.86 33.23 -3.92
C ALA A 145 -26.72 34.51 -3.93
N GLU A 146 -26.82 35.19 -5.08
CA GLU A 146 -27.77 36.29 -5.28
C GLU A 146 -29.22 35.80 -5.22
N ARG A 147 -29.54 34.68 -5.89
CA ARG A 147 -30.89 34.09 -5.88
C ARG A 147 -31.32 33.56 -4.51
N LEU A 148 -30.38 33.16 -3.65
CA LEU A 148 -30.64 32.84 -2.24
C LEU A 148 -30.63 34.08 -1.31
N ALA A 149 -30.23 35.26 -1.81
CA ALA A 149 -30.34 36.53 -1.10
C ALA A 149 -31.68 37.24 -1.35
N ASP A 150 -32.25 37.10 -2.55
CA ASP A 150 -33.62 37.50 -2.91
C ASP A 150 -34.50 36.23 -3.04
N LEU A 151 -34.63 35.49 -1.92
CA LEU A 151 -35.13 34.12 -1.86
C LEU A 151 -36.53 33.97 -2.51
N PRO A 152 -36.68 33.14 -3.56
CA PRO A 152 -37.99 32.86 -4.14
C PRO A 152 -38.92 32.19 -3.13
N SER A 153 -40.17 32.67 -3.03
CA SER A 153 -41.21 32.10 -2.16
C SER A 153 -41.72 30.70 -2.60
N ALA A 154 -41.00 30.03 -3.50
CA ALA A 154 -41.18 28.64 -3.92
C ALA A 154 -40.00 27.75 -3.50
N TRP A 155 -38.97 28.34 -2.90
CA TRP A 155 -37.80 27.69 -2.29
C TRP A 155 -37.85 27.83 -0.77
N ASP A 156 -38.30 29.00 -0.27
CA ASP A 156 -38.70 29.27 1.12
C ASP A 156 -39.74 28.25 1.62
N MET A 157 -39.33 27.38 2.55
CA MET A 157 -40.11 26.24 3.08
C MET A 157 -40.95 26.63 4.30
N ASP A 158 -40.40 27.43 5.22
CA ASP A 158 -41.05 27.78 6.49
C ASP A 158 -41.88 29.09 6.40
N GLY A 159 -41.55 29.97 5.45
CA GLY A 159 -42.23 31.22 5.13
C GLY A 159 -41.61 32.48 5.75
N ASP A 160 -40.43 32.41 6.37
CA ASP A 160 -39.76 33.55 7.00
C ASP A 160 -38.97 34.45 6.02
N ASN A 161 -38.72 33.99 4.79
CA ASN A 161 -37.97 34.66 3.72
C ASN A 161 -36.43 34.69 3.91
N GLN A 162 -35.85 33.75 4.66
CA GLN A 162 -34.40 33.58 4.83
C GLN A 162 -33.95 32.15 4.50
N TRP A 163 -32.89 32.01 3.71
CA TRP A 163 -32.28 30.70 3.44
C TRP A 163 -31.40 30.27 4.62
N ASP A 164 -31.83 29.23 5.35
CA ASP A 164 -31.16 28.70 6.55
C ASP A 164 -29.91 27.84 6.23
N GLY A 165 -29.82 27.32 5.01
CA GLY A 165 -28.75 26.41 4.56
C GLY A 165 -27.48 27.11 4.06
N TYR A 166 -26.68 26.37 3.29
CA TYR A 166 -25.47 26.90 2.65
C TYR A 166 -25.80 27.92 1.58
N ARG A 167 -25.17 29.10 1.66
CA ARG A 167 -25.17 30.10 0.60
C ARG A 167 -23.80 30.06 -0.10
N PRO A 168 -23.75 29.87 -1.44
CA PRO A 168 -22.48 29.78 -2.15
C PRO A 168 -21.55 30.98 -1.93
N ASP A 169 -20.31 30.70 -1.55
CA ASP A 169 -19.26 31.70 -1.28
C ASP A 169 -17.87 31.29 -1.80
N ALA A 170 -17.79 30.21 -2.60
CA ALA A 170 -16.60 29.80 -3.34
C ALA A 170 -16.60 30.40 -4.76
N TYR A 171 -15.45 30.84 -5.25
CA TYR A 171 -15.32 31.42 -6.60
C TYR A 171 -14.56 30.53 -7.60
N PHE A 172 -14.05 29.38 -7.16
CA PHE A 172 -13.22 28.46 -7.95
C PHE A 172 -12.01 29.14 -8.61
N ARG A 173 -11.48 30.19 -7.96
CA ARG A 173 -10.34 31.00 -8.39
C ARG A 173 -9.13 30.67 -7.52
N PHE A 174 -8.52 29.52 -7.78
CA PHE A 174 -7.44 28.98 -6.96
C PHE A 174 -6.08 29.63 -7.24
N ASP A 175 -5.33 29.93 -6.18
CA ASP A 175 -3.91 30.29 -6.27
C ASP A 175 -2.99 29.06 -6.32
N GLU A 176 -1.68 29.31 -6.35
CA GLU A 176 -0.62 28.28 -6.46
C GLU A 176 -0.59 27.29 -5.28
N GLN A 177 -1.29 27.56 -4.17
CA GLN A 177 -1.43 26.66 -3.02
C GLN A 177 -2.84 26.06 -2.91
N GLY A 178 -3.68 26.23 -3.93
CA GLY A 178 -5.04 25.70 -3.99
C GLY A 178 -6.08 26.49 -3.19
N PHE A 179 -5.75 27.69 -2.66
CA PHE A 179 -6.72 28.52 -1.92
C PHE A 179 -7.57 29.36 -2.87
N ASP A 180 -8.89 29.37 -2.62
CA ASP A 180 -9.87 30.08 -3.45
C ASP A 180 -9.95 31.60 -3.13
N ARG A 181 -10.23 32.40 -4.17
CA ARG A 181 -10.12 33.87 -4.16
C ARG A 181 -11.38 34.61 -4.58
N ASP A 182 -11.86 35.49 -3.72
CA ASP A 182 -12.97 36.41 -4.03
C ASP A 182 -12.58 37.47 -5.10
N PRO A 183 -13.54 38.17 -5.73
CA PRO A 183 -13.27 39.19 -6.76
C PRO A 183 -12.45 40.43 -6.31
N LEU A 184 -12.09 40.53 -5.03
CA LEU A 184 -11.19 41.53 -4.45
C LEU A 184 -9.83 40.92 -4.07
N ASP A 185 -9.57 39.69 -4.51
CA ASP A 185 -8.43 38.81 -4.23
C ASP A 185 -8.24 38.42 -2.75
N GLY A 186 -9.29 38.57 -1.94
CA GLY A 186 -9.37 38.01 -0.58
C GLY A 186 -9.58 36.50 -0.58
N TYR A 187 -9.38 35.85 0.58
CA TYR A 187 -9.50 34.41 0.73
C TYR A 187 -10.90 34.03 1.25
N THR A 188 -11.62 33.18 0.51
CA THR A 188 -12.93 32.64 0.94
C THR A 188 -12.81 31.60 2.07
N GLY A 189 -11.59 31.08 2.26
CA GLY A 189 -11.28 30.00 3.20
C GLY A 189 -11.47 28.60 2.62
N TRP A 190 -12.03 28.46 1.43
CA TRP A 190 -12.02 27.19 0.71
C TRP A 190 -10.62 26.87 0.16
N ARG A 191 -10.25 25.58 0.21
CA ARG A 191 -9.04 25.06 -0.44
C ARG A 191 -9.39 23.81 -1.25
N ALA A 192 -8.99 23.77 -2.51
CA ALA A 192 -9.13 22.57 -3.33
C ALA A 192 -8.06 21.53 -2.98
N PHE A 193 -8.40 20.26 -3.19
CA PHE A 193 -7.45 19.15 -3.14
C PHE A 193 -7.76 18.14 -4.23
N ALA A 194 -6.72 17.55 -4.81
CA ALA A 194 -6.82 16.42 -5.71
C ALA A 194 -6.88 15.12 -4.90
N TYR A 195 -7.61 14.13 -5.40
CA TYR A 195 -7.84 12.84 -4.73
C TYR A 195 -8.03 11.73 -5.76
N TYR A 196 -7.74 10.48 -5.43
CA TYR A 196 -8.11 9.35 -6.28
C TYR A 196 -9.64 9.18 -6.27
N PRO A 197 -10.36 9.33 -7.41
CA PRO A 197 -11.80 9.11 -7.44
C PRO A 197 -12.16 7.71 -6.95
N THR A 198 -13.26 7.54 -6.20
CA THR A 198 -13.77 6.21 -5.86
C THR A 198 -14.11 5.46 -7.17
N PRO A 199 -13.82 4.15 -7.30
CA PRO A 199 -14.16 3.39 -8.50
C PRO A 199 -15.65 3.48 -8.90
N GLY A 200 -15.95 3.33 -10.19
CA GLY A 200 -17.33 3.30 -10.70
C GLY A 200 -17.93 4.68 -11.03
N THR A 201 -19.10 4.98 -10.48
CA THR A 201 -19.99 6.08 -10.90
C THR A 201 -19.37 7.46 -10.69
N TYR A 202 -18.31 7.56 -9.89
CA TYR A 202 -17.56 8.79 -9.62
C TYR A 202 -16.48 9.10 -10.69
N TRP A 203 -16.40 8.31 -11.76
CA TRP A 203 -15.43 8.52 -12.85
C TRP A 203 -15.97 9.43 -13.97
N PRO A 204 -15.12 10.28 -14.59
CA PRO A 204 -15.50 11.06 -15.76
C PRO A 204 -15.93 10.19 -16.95
N THR A 205 -15.36 9.00 -17.10
CA THR A 205 -15.77 7.95 -18.07
C THR A 205 -17.21 7.47 -17.91
N ASN A 206 -17.81 7.65 -16.72
CA ASN A 206 -19.21 7.35 -16.43
C ASN A 206 -20.06 8.64 -16.30
N GLY A 207 -19.54 9.78 -16.79
CA GLY A 207 -20.24 11.06 -16.85
C GLY A 207 -20.08 11.94 -15.60
N SER A 208 -19.22 11.55 -14.66
CA SER A 208 -19.07 12.17 -13.34
C SER A 208 -17.72 12.88 -13.20
N ALA A 209 -17.67 14.14 -13.65
CA ALA A 209 -16.49 14.99 -13.50
C ALA A 209 -16.62 15.81 -12.21
N GLY A 210 -16.11 15.28 -11.09
CA GLY A 210 -16.20 15.89 -9.77
C GLY A 210 -14.91 16.55 -9.28
N ASP A 211 -15.06 17.66 -8.55
CA ASP A 211 -14.02 18.27 -7.72
C ASP A 211 -14.52 18.46 -6.27
N VAL A 212 -13.61 18.60 -5.31
CA VAL A 212 -13.94 18.83 -3.90
C VAL A 212 -13.02 19.89 -3.27
N LEU A 213 -13.64 20.79 -2.51
CA LEU A 213 -13.00 21.80 -1.70
C LEU A 213 -13.28 21.52 -0.21
N ILE A 214 -12.30 21.76 0.65
CA ILE A 214 -12.45 21.72 2.11
C ILE A 214 -12.39 23.14 2.70
N ARG A 215 -13.16 23.39 3.76
CA ARG A 215 -13.01 24.59 4.60
C ARG A 215 -13.04 24.21 6.08
N LEU A 216 -12.03 24.64 6.84
CA LEU A 216 -12.04 24.56 8.31
C LEU A 216 -12.60 25.85 8.93
N PRO A 217 -13.15 25.80 10.17
CA PRO A 217 -13.60 26.99 10.91
C PRO A 217 -12.52 28.06 11.05
N GLU A 218 -12.94 29.31 11.25
CA GLU A 218 -12.07 30.50 11.36
C GLU A 218 -10.89 30.30 12.33
N ALA A 219 -11.10 29.65 13.47
CA ALA A 219 -10.05 29.37 14.46
C ALA A 219 -8.90 28.48 13.95
N PHE A 220 -9.14 27.61 12.96
CA PHE A 220 -8.10 26.79 12.33
C PHE A 220 -7.28 27.59 11.31
N ARG A 221 -7.77 28.76 10.91
CA ARG A 221 -7.15 29.66 9.92
C ARG A 221 -6.40 30.82 10.58
N HIS A 222 -6.56 31.02 11.88
CA HIS A 222 -6.12 32.22 12.60
C HIS A 222 -5.00 31.93 13.60
N THR A 223 -4.02 32.83 13.68
CA THR A 223 -2.98 32.82 14.72
C THR A 223 -3.59 32.94 16.11
N SER A 224 -2.82 32.63 17.16
CA SER A 224 -3.25 32.80 18.56
C SER A 224 -3.54 34.26 18.96
N ALA A 225 -3.28 35.23 18.08
CA ALA A 225 -3.67 36.64 18.21
C ALA A 225 -5.01 36.98 17.52
N GLY A 226 -5.60 36.05 16.76
CA GLY A 226 -6.83 36.24 15.98
C GLY A 226 -6.62 36.81 14.57
N GLU A 227 -5.40 36.73 14.04
CA GLU A 227 -5.07 37.21 12.68
C GLU A 227 -5.05 36.05 11.68
N LEU A 228 -5.66 36.22 10.50
CA LEU A 228 -5.66 35.22 9.42
C LEU A 228 -4.24 34.88 8.95
N SER A 229 -3.91 33.58 8.91
CA SER A 229 -2.62 33.07 8.45
C SER A 229 -2.78 31.77 7.66
N LEU A 230 -2.41 31.80 6.38
CA LEU A 230 -2.40 30.59 5.55
C LEU A 230 -1.45 29.52 6.07
N ALA A 231 -0.32 29.88 6.70
CA ALA A 231 0.61 28.90 7.25
C ALA A 231 -0.03 28.11 8.41
N VAL A 232 -0.74 28.81 9.31
CA VAL A 232 -1.54 28.17 10.37
C VAL A 232 -2.63 27.28 9.76
N TYR A 233 -3.26 27.74 8.68
CA TYR A 233 -4.31 26.97 8.02
C TYR A 233 -3.77 25.70 7.34
N ALA A 234 -2.68 25.80 6.58
CA ALA A 234 -2.05 24.66 5.89
C ALA A 234 -1.57 23.60 6.89
N VAL A 235 -0.96 24.01 8.01
CA VAL A 235 -0.55 23.08 9.09
C VAL A 235 -1.77 22.42 9.74
N ASN A 236 -2.82 23.19 10.05
CA ASN A 236 -4.05 22.61 10.62
C ASN A 236 -4.77 21.66 9.64
N LEU A 237 -4.73 21.92 8.34
CA LEU A 237 -5.21 20.99 7.31
C LEU A 237 -4.36 19.72 7.23
N ALA A 238 -3.03 19.83 7.33
CA ALA A 238 -2.13 18.67 7.37
C ALA A 238 -2.33 17.81 8.62
N ILE A 239 -2.64 18.43 9.78
CA ILE A 239 -3.01 17.71 11.01
C ILE A 239 -4.34 16.95 10.83
N VAL A 240 -5.33 17.56 10.16
CA VAL A 240 -6.58 16.85 9.80
C VAL A 240 -6.29 15.72 8.80
N GLU A 241 -5.45 15.93 7.79
CA GLU A 241 -5.06 14.89 6.84
C GLU A 241 -4.37 13.71 7.54
N ALA A 242 -3.40 13.96 8.42
CA ALA A 242 -2.71 12.94 9.20
C ALA A 242 -3.65 12.13 10.09
N LEU A 243 -4.62 12.79 10.72
CA LEU A 243 -5.65 12.14 11.54
C LEU A 243 -6.67 11.36 10.71
N ILE A 244 -6.99 11.77 9.49
CA ILE A 244 -7.92 11.05 8.62
C ILE A 244 -7.24 9.84 7.95
N LYS A 245 -6.04 10.02 7.37
CA LYS A 245 -5.25 8.97 6.73
C LYS A 245 -4.56 8.01 7.70
N ARG A 246 -4.33 8.41 8.95
CA ARG A 246 -3.54 7.68 9.97
C ARG A 246 -2.06 7.51 9.61
N ALA A 247 -1.52 8.48 8.88
CA ALA A 247 -0.18 8.47 8.34
C ALA A 247 0.48 9.84 8.53
N ASP A 248 1.81 9.86 8.53
CA ASP A 248 2.60 11.09 8.56
C ASP A 248 2.39 11.90 7.27
N VAL A 249 2.25 13.22 7.40
CA VAL A 249 1.96 14.13 6.28
C VAL A 249 3.13 15.10 6.09
N ALA A 250 3.69 15.09 4.88
CA ALA A 250 4.69 16.07 4.48
C ALA A 250 4.08 17.47 4.35
N ILE A 251 4.85 18.49 4.72
CA ILE A 251 4.47 19.90 4.59
C ILE A 251 5.67 20.74 4.14
N ASP A 252 5.39 21.92 3.56
CA ASP A 252 6.40 22.96 3.36
C ASP A 252 7.18 23.23 4.67
N PRO A 253 8.51 23.44 4.64
CA PRO A 253 9.31 23.67 5.84
C PRO A 253 8.82 24.86 6.69
N ILE A 254 8.57 24.61 7.97
CA ILE A 254 8.08 25.58 8.97
C ILE A 254 8.92 25.56 10.25
N ASP A 255 8.86 26.67 11.00
CA ASP A 255 9.47 26.84 12.32
C ASP A 255 8.41 26.60 13.42
N GLU A 256 8.55 25.51 14.18
CA GLU A 256 7.63 25.10 15.24
C GLU A 256 7.66 26.04 16.45
N THR A 257 8.76 26.78 16.65
CA THR A 257 8.88 27.74 17.76
C THR A 257 7.89 28.89 17.65
N LEU A 258 7.35 29.13 16.44
CA LEU A 258 6.26 30.08 16.17
C LEU A 258 4.91 29.62 16.74
N TYR A 259 4.72 28.31 16.91
CA TYR A 259 3.47 27.70 17.38
C TYR A 259 3.58 27.17 18.81
N GLY A 260 4.77 26.76 19.25
CA GLY A 260 4.99 26.11 20.54
C GLY A 260 4.44 24.69 20.61
N ILE A 261 4.24 24.06 19.45
CA ILE A 261 3.75 22.70 19.29
C ILE A 261 4.81 21.92 18.51
N ASP A 262 5.27 20.83 19.11
CA ASP A 262 6.07 19.79 18.49
C ASP A 262 5.17 18.95 17.54
N LEU A 263 5.43 19.07 16.24
CA LEU A 263 4.65 18.48 15.15
C LEU A 263 5.31 17.21 14.59
N ASN A 264 6.64 17.10 14.63
CA ASN A 264 7.36 15.91 14.16
C ASN A 264 7.59 14.84 15.25
N LYS A 265 7.34 15.16 16.52
CA LYS A 265 7.58 14.36 17.74
C LYS A 265 9.05 13.99 18.00
N ASP A 266 10.00 14.83 17.59
CA ASP A 266 11.41 14.66 17.95
C ASP A 266 11.74 15.08 19.40
N GLY A 267 10.86 15.86 20.03
CA GLY A 267 10.96 16.30 21.42
C GLY A 267 11.69 17.63 21.64
N GLU A 268 12.17 18.28 20.58
CA GLU A 268 12.62 19.68 20.60
C GLU A 268 11.52 20.60 20.01
N LEU A 269 11.90 21.80 19.56
CA LEU A 269 11.05 22.68 18.75
C LEU A 269 11.95 23.33 17.71
N GLY A 270 11.78 22.98 16.44
CA GLY A 270 12.77 23.26 15.41
C GLY A 270 12.17 23.64 14.07
N TRP A 271 12.88 23.26 13.01
CA TRP A 271 12.39 23.33 11.64
C TRP A 271 11.93 21.94 11.20
N THR A 272 10.67 21.83 10.80
CA THR A 272 10.07 20.56 10.33
C THR A 272 9.46 20.73 8.94
N SER A 273 9.47 19.64 8.16
CA SER A 273 8.69 19.45 6.93
C SER A 273 7.68 18.30 7.08
N LEU A 274 7.31 17.97 8.32
CA LEU A 274 6.54 16.79 8.70
C LEU A 274 5.52 17.10 9.80
N VAL A 275 4.28 16.64 9.60
CA VAL A 275 3.31 16.44 10.67
C VAL A 275 3.23 14.95 10.95
N ARG A 276 3.75 14.52 12.10
CA ARG A 276 3.81 13.12 12.51
C ARG A 276 2.50 12.65 13.14
N TYR A 277 1.96 11.55 12.65
CA TYR A 277 0.78 10.90 13.20
C TYR A 277 1.15 10.09 14.46
N ASP A 278 1.09 10.75 15.62
CA ASP A 278 1.22 10.10 16.93
C ASP A 278 -0.08 10.23 17.75
N TRP A 279 -0.90 9.18 17.70
CA TRP A 279 -2.22 9.15 18.36
C TRP A 279 -2.46 7.86 19.17
N ALA A 280 -2.20 7.94 20.47
CA ALA A 280 -2.64 6.96 21.47
C ALA A 280 -2.97 7.69 22.80
N PRO A 281 -4.15 8.34 22.92
CA PRO A 281 -4.48 9.19 24.08
C PRO A 281 -4.54 8.42 25.41
N LEU A 282 -4.81 7.10 25.38
CA LEU A 282 -4.74 6.24 26.57
C LEU A 282 -3.31 6.05 27.11
N GLU A 283 -2.30 6.34 26.30
CA GLU A 283 -0.88 6.34 26.65
C GLU A 283 -0.32 7.77 26.86
N GLY A 284 -1.16 8.80 26.68
CA GLY A 284 -0.76 10.20 26.70
C GLY A 284 -0.11 10.72 25.42
N ARG A 285 -0.19 9.95 24.31
CA ARG A 285 0.29 10.36 22.98
C ARG A 285 -0.82 11.06 22.22
N GLU A 286 -0.71 12.37 22.03
CA GLU A 286 -1.74 13.21 21.42
C GLU A 286 -1.15 14.19 20.39
N MET A 287 -1.93 14.45 19.34
CA MET A 287 -1.68 15.52 18.36
C MET A 287 -2.30 16.84 18.84
N SER A 288 -1.88 17.97 18.27
CA SER A 288 -2.42 19.29 18.65
C SER A 288 -2.44 20.24 17.47
N PHE A 289 -3.56 20.94 17.30
CA PHE A 289 -3.69 22.03 16.33
C PHE A 289 -2.82 23.23 16.71
N VAL A 290 -2.48 24.06 15.72
CA VAL A 290 -1.70 25.28 15.89
C VAL A 290 -2.58 26.54 15.83
N GLY A 291 -2.06 27.66 16.32
CA GLY A 291 -2.77 28.95 16.34
C GLY A 291 -3.96 28.97 17.30
N GLN A 292 -5.06 29.61 16.89
CA GLN A 292 -6.26 29.76 17.72
C GLN A 292 -6.96 28.41 17.97
N ALA A 293 -6.97 27.49 17.01
CA ALA A 293 -7.52 26.14 17.18
C ALA A 293 -6.79 25.36 18.30
N GLY A 294 -5.46 25.41 18.36
CA GLY A 294 -4.68 24.80 19.44
C GLY A 294 -5.05 25.33 20.83
N ALA A 295 -5.25 26.65 20.94
CA ALA A 295 -5.67 27.28 22.19
C ALA A 295 -7.10 26.88 22.62
N LEU A 296 -8.00 26.61 21.68
CA LEU A 296 -9.35 26.13 21.94
C LEU A 296 -9.40 24.63 22.25
N GLN A 297 -8.57 23.81 21.59
CA GLN A 297 -8.35 22.40 21.94
C GLN A 297 -7.84 22.28 23.38
N ALA A 298 -6.79 23.02 23.74
CA ALA A 298 -6.25 23.05 25.11
C ALA A 298 -7.24 23.57 26.17
N ALA A 299 -8.30 24.29 25.75
CA ALA A 299 -9.40 24.73 26.60
C ALA A 299 -10.58 23.72 26.66
N GLY A 300 -10.50 22.59 25.95
CA GLY A 300 -11.58 21.60 25.84
C GLY A 300 -12.79 22.06 25.03
N GLN A 301 -12.56 22.90 24.00
CA GLN A 301 -13.61 23.52 23.17
C GLN A 301 -13.59 23.04 21.70
N ILE A 302 -12.60 22.23 21.33
CA ILE A 302 -12.50 21.54 20.03
C ILE A 302 -12.20 20.08 20.34
N HIS A 303 -12.97 19.15 19.76
CA HIS A 303 -12.71 17.73 19.90
C HIS A 303 -11.63 17.25 18.93
N LEU A 304 -10.90 16.20 19.32
CA LEU A 304 -9.86 15.59 18.51
C LEU A 304 -9.95 14.06 18.59
N ALA A 305 -9.97 13.41 17.42
CA ALA A 305 -9.81 11.97 17.30
C ALA A 305 -9.35 11.60 15.88
N VAL A 306 -8.58 10.52 15.79
CA VAL A 306 -8.25 9.90 14.50
C VAL A 306 -9.52 9.47 13.75
N GLY A 307 -9.57 9.71 12.44
CA GLY A 307 -10.66 9.34 11.55
C GLY A 307 -11.95 10.13 11.71
N LEU A 308 -11.96 11.26 12.42
CA LEU A 308 -13.12 12.17 12.54
C LEU A 308 -12.71 13.62 12.22
N PHE A 309 -13.58 14.36 11.53
CA PHE A 309 -13.34 15.78 11.25
C PHE A 309 -13.75 16.67 12.43
N PRO A 310 -13.06 17.81 12.65
CA PRO A 310 -13.46 18.81 13.65
C PRO A 310 -14.85 19.41 13.39
N GLU A 311 -15.55 19.84 14.45
CA GLU A 311 -16.83 20.53 14.30
C GLU A 311 -16.72 21.80 13.46
N GLY A 312 -17.67 21.99 12.56
CA GLY A 312 -17.68 23.09 11.61
C GLY A 312 -16.75 22.94 10.41
N THR A 313 -16.10 21.79 10.21
CA THR A 313 -15.49 21.43 8.91
C THR A 313 -16.58 21.39 7.84
N GLU A 314 -16.33 22.00 6.70
CA GLU A 314 -17.22 22.05 5.54
C GLU A 314 -16.53 21.40 4.33
N PHE A 315 -17.32 20.74 3.49
CA PHE A 315 -16.94 20.28 2.16
C PHE A 315 -17.89 20.86 1.12
N LEU A 316 -17.34 21.22 -0.04
CA LEU A 316 -18.08 21.64 -1.23
C LEU A 316 -17.62 20.79 -2.41
N GLN A 317 -18.52 20.00 -3.00
CA GLN A 317 -18.28 19.23 -4.20
C GLN A 317 -19.03 19.87 -5.37
N SER A 318 -18.34 20.20 -6.46
CA SER A 318 -19.04 20.53 -7.72
C SER A 318 -18.93 19.37 -8.70
N LEU A 319 -20.06 19.06 -9.35
CA LEU A 319 -20.18 18.00 -10.35
C LEU A 319 -20.43 18.66 -11.70
N ARG A 320 -19.61 18.34 -12.69
CA ARG A 320 -19.53 19.09 -13.95
C ARG A 320 -19.91 18.25 -15.17
N TYR A 321 -20.17 18.96 -16.25
CA TYR A 321 -20.09 18.39 -17.60
C TYR A 321 -18.63 18.22 -18.04
N LEU A 322 -18.42 17.60 -19.19
CA LEU A 322 -17.11 17.47 -19.83
C LEU A 322 -16.97 18.49 -20.96
N ASP A 323 -15.82 19.15 -21.05
CA ASP A 323 -15.44 19.98 -22.19
C ASP A 323 -14.42 19.22 -23.05
N VAL A 324 -14.60 19.24 -24.38
CA VAL A 324 -13.70 18.63 -25.36
C VAL A 324 -12.90 19.73 -26.03
N THR A 325 -11.58 19.76 -25.81
CA THR A 325 -10.70 20.84 -26.28
C THR A 325 -10.44 20.76 -27.80
N ASP A 326 -9.93 21.86 -28.38
CA ASP A 326 -9.68 21.95 -29.83
C ASP A 326 -8.60 20.95 -30.34
N ASP A 327 -7.80 20.39 -29.43
CA ASP A 327 -6.81 19.33 -29.64
C ASP A 327 -7.32 17.92 -29.22
N ALA A 328 -8.61 17.79 -28.95
CA ALA A 328 -9.32 16.56 -28.58
C ALA A 328 -8.94 15.95 -27.21
N GLY A 329 -8.42 16.76 -26.29
CA GLY A 329 -8.40 16.45 -24.86
C GLY A 329 -9.79 16.57 -24.23
N VAL A 330 -9.96 16.04 -23.02
CA VAL A 330 -11.22 16.09 -22.26
C VAL A 330 -10.96 16.57 -20.83
N GLN A 331 -11.70 17.57 -20.38
CA GLN A 331 -11.52 18.24 -19.08
C GLN A 331 -12.88 18.55 -18.40
N PRO A 332 -12.93 18.82 -17.08
CA PRO A 332 -14.16 19.30 -16.43
C PRO A 332 -14.60 20.67 -16.95
N ALA A 333 -15.89 20.83 -17.27
CA ALA A 333 -16.44 22.05 -17.85
C ALA A 333 -16.77 23.14 -16.81
N VAL A 334 -16.91 24.38 -17.26
CA VAL A 334 -17.29 25.53 -16.41
C VAL A 334 -18.75 25.50 -15.93
N ARG A 335 -19.58 24.63 -16.53
CA ARG A 335 -20.97 24.39 -16.16
C ARG A 335 -21.10 23.25 -15.15
N MET A 336 -21.84 23.50 -14.07
CA MET A 336 -22.15 22.51 -13.03
C MET A 336 -23.48 21.82 -13.32
N LYS A 337 -23.51 20.50 -13.19
CA LYS A 337 -24.72 19.67 -13.09
C LYS A 337 -25.32 19.77 -11.68
N GLU A 338 -24.45 19.67 -10.68
CA GLU A 338 -24.79 19.78 -9.26
C GLU A 338 -23.72 20.54 -8.48
N LEU A 339 -24.13 21.11 -7.36
CA LEU A 339 -23.26 21.62 -6.30
C LEU A 339 -23.73 21.02 -4.97
N ARG A 340 -22.89 20.20 -4.33
CA ARG A 340 -23.22 19.48 -3.09
C ARG A 340 -22.39 20.03 -1.94
N TYR A 341 -23.01 20.25 -0.81
CA TYR A 341 -22.40 20.80 0.40
C TYR A 341 -22.58 19.83 1.57
N ALA A 342 -21.55 19.72 2.41
CA ALA A 342 -21.61 18.99 3.67
C ALA A 342 -20.94 19.79 4.79
N ARG A 343 -21.49 19.76 6.00
CA ARG A 343 -20.89 20.40 7.18
C ARG A 343 -20.99 19.54 8.44
N LYS A 344 -19.87 19.40 9.16
CA LYS A 344 -19.82 18.73 10.47
C LYS A 344 -20.55 19.60 11.51
N GLN A 345 -21.79 19.26 11.84
CA GLN A 345 -22.62 20.00 12.79
C GLN A 345 -22.46 19.49 14.23
N SER A 346 -22.11 18.21 14.41
CA SER A 346 -21.92 17.60 15.73
C SER A 346 -20.83 16.52 15.70
N TRP A 347 -20.05 16.45 16.76
CA TRP A 347 -19.06 15.40 16.98
C TRP A 347 -19.64 14.28 17.84
N TYR A 348 -19.22 13.03 17.59
CA TYR A 348 -19.67 11.86 18.34
C TYR A 348 -18.46 11.04 18.82
N THR A 349 -18.55 10.52 20.05
CA THR A 349 -17.58 9.54 20.53
C THR A 349 -17.68 8.23 19.76
N TYR A 350 -16.60 7.45 19.73
CA TYR A 350 -16.60 6.10 19.16
C TYR A 350 -17.66 5.18 19.80
N ALA A 351 -18.01 5.41 21.08
CA ALA A 351 -19.06 4.66 21.76
C ALA A 351 -20.46 5.01 21.24
N GLU A 352 -20.71 6.28 20.90
CA GLU A 352 -21.96 6.73 20.29
C GLU A 352 -22.07 6.28 18.83
N LEU A 353 -21.01 6.41 18.04
CA LEU A 353 -20.96 5.90 16.65
C LEU A 353 -21.23 4.39 16.61
N LYS A 354 -20.55 3.60 17.45
CA LYS A 354 -20.82 2.16 17.58
C LYS A 354 -22.23 1.86 18.07
N GLY A 355 -22.81 2.72 18.91
CA GLY A 355 -24.20 2.62 19.38
C GLY A 355 -25.23 2.95 18.30
N LEU A 356 -24.94 3.88 17.38
CA LEU A 356 -25.77 4.18 16.22
C LEU A 356 -25.80 2.99 15.25
N ILE A 357 -24.63 2.48 14.86
CA ILE A 357 -24.53 1.30 13.97
C ILE A 357 -25.17 0.06 14.62
N ALA A 358 -24.90 -0.23 15.89
CA ALA A 358 -25.50 -1.40 16.57
C ALA A 358 -27.03 -1.29 16.72
N ARG A 359 -27.61 -0.08 16.65
CA ARG A 359 -29.07 0.10 16.56
C ARG A 359 -29.55 -0.12 15.13
N GLU A 360 -28.87 0.41 14.13
CA GLU A 360 -29.19 0.21 12.72
C GLU A 360 -29.13 -1.29 12.34
N ASP A 361 -28.14 -2.03 12.85
CA ASP A 361 -28.06 -3.49 12.78
C ASP A 361 -29.24 -4.22 13.43
N ALA A 362 -29.74 -3.70 14.55
CA ALA A 362 -30.87 -4.30 15.26
C ALA A 362 -32.19 -4.02 14.54
N GLU A 363 -32.39 -2.77 14.07
CA GLU A 363 -33.54 -2.36 13.26
C GLU A 363 -33.55 -3.11 11.90
N ARG A 364 -32.37 -3.36 11.31
CA ARG A 364 -32.16 -4.26 10.15
C ARG A 364 -32.54 -5.71 10.46
N ARG A 365 -32.15 -6.25 11.64
CA ARG A 365 -32.42 -7.65 12.00
C ARG A 365 -33.85 -7.93 12.51
N GLU A 366 -34.63 -6.90 12.88
CA GLU A 366 -36.05 -7.00 13.25
C GLU A 366 -37.02 -6.75 12.05
N TYR A 367 -36.68 -7.23 10.85
CA TYR A 367 -37.47 -7.06 9.61
C TYR A 367 -38.85 -7.78 9.59
N GLU A 368 -39.83 -7.24 10.34
CA GLU A 368 -41.26 -7.60 10.24
C GLU A 368 -42.20 -6.41 9.94
N ASN A 369 -41.73 -5.15 9.95
CA ASN A 369 -42.61 -3.98 10.14
C ASN A 369 -42.63 -2.87 9.05
N ASN A 370 -41.94 -3.02 7.90
CA ASN A 370 -41.87 -1.98 6.84
C ASN A 370 -41.40 -0.58 7.33
N THR A 371 -40.49 -0.54 8.29
CA THR A 371 -39.96 0.71 8.86
C THR A 371 -39.16 1.50 7.83
N ILE A 372 -39.53 2.77 7.59
CA ILE A 372 -38.82 3.70 6.69
C ILE A 372 -37.71 4.41 7.48
N LYS A 373 -36.46 4.38 7.01
CA LYS A 373 -35.33 5.11 7.65
C LYS A 373 -35.67 6.61 7.71
N GLN A 374 -35.76 7.15 8.93
CA GLN A 374 -36.08 8.57 9.13
C GLN A 374 -34.79 9.39 9.11
N VAL A 375 -34.59 10.18 8.06
CA VAL A 375 -33.50 11.16 7.98
C VAL A 375 -34.02 12.52 8.49
N PRO A 376 -33.47 13.10 9.57
CA PRO A 376 -33.89 14.41 10.05
C PRO A 376 -33.45 15.56 9.12
N GLY A 377 -34.16 16.69 9.19
CA GLY A 377 -33.89 17.87 8.37
C GLY A 377 -34.70 17.91 7.08
N ASP A 378 -34.43 18.93 6.27
CA ASP A 378 -35.14 19.23 5.03
C ASP A 378 -34.19 19.78 3.96
N TYR A 379 -34.70 20.11 2.78
CA TYR A 379 -33.87 20.59 1.67
C TYR A 379 -33.33 22.02 1.86
N GLU A 380 -33.93 22.84 2.74
CA GLU A 380 -33.54 24.25 2.98
C GLU A 380 -32.51 24.39 4.09
N SER A 381 -32.66 23.64 5.19
CA SER A 381 -31.69 23.57 6.29
C SER A 381 -30.62 22.48 6.11
N GLY A 382 -30.91 21.47 5.28
CA GLY A 382 -30.07 20.31 5.00
C GLY A 382 -30.45 19.06 5.79
N LEU A 383 -30.15 17.89 5.21
CA LEU A 383 -30.44 16.57 5.79
C LEU A 383 -29.32 16.12 6.74
N PHE A 384 -29.67 15.64 7.94
CA PHE A 384 -28.71 15.26 8.98
C PHE A 384 -28.40 13.76 8.98
N GLY A 385 -27.11 13.41 9.04
CA GLY A 385 -26.61 12.04 9.14
C GLY A 385 -25.28 11.96 9.87
N GLN A 386 -25.19 11.09 10.89
CA GLN A 386 -23.97 10.77 11.67
C GLN A 386 -23.10 11.98 12.14
N GLY A 387 -23.73 13.14 12.36
CA GLY A 387 -23.06 14.37 12.82
C GLY A 387 -22.79 15.41 11.72
N TRP A 388 -23.09 15.06 10.47
CA TRP A 388 -23.04 15.94 9.31
C TRP A 388 -24.43 16.42 8.89
N VAL A 389 -24.47 17.59 8.26
CA VAL A 389 -25.62 18.12 7.50
C VAL A 389 -25.23 18.16 6.03
N TYR A 390 -26.09 17.67 5.14
CA TYR A 390 -25.89 17.61 3.70
C TYR A 390 -26.96 18.42 2.97
N GLN A 391 -26.56 19.14 1.92
CA GLN A 391 -27.46 19.90 1.07
C GLN A 391 -26.99 19.86 -0.38
N GLY A 392 -27.92 19.77 -1.33
CA GLY A 392 -27.63 19.71 -2.75
C GLY A 392 -28.36 20.78 -3.55
N PHE A 393 -27.68 21.28 -4.57
CA PHE A 393 -28.25 22.09 -5.64
C PHE A 393 -28.06 21.35 -6.96
N ILE A 394 -29.04 21.41 -7.85
CA ILE A 394 -29.09 20.71 -9.13
C ILE A 394 -29.59 21.64 -10.23
N GLU A 395 -29.32 21.30 -11.48
CA GLU A 395 -29.66 22.14 -12.63
C GLU A 395 -31.16 22.13 -12.97
N SER A 396 -31.74 23.31 -13.17
CA SER A 396 -33.13 23.51 -13.61
C SER A 396 -33.24 23.50 -15.14
N ASP A 397 -34.48 23.37 -15.62
CA ASP A 397 -34.91 23.58 -17.01
C ASP A 397 -34.44 24.91 -17.63
N ASP A 398 -34.39 25.99 -16.83
CA ASP A 398 -33.85 27.30 -17.24
C ASP A 398 -32.31 27.34 -17.36
N GLY A 399 -31.64 26.24 -17.00
CA GLY A 399 -30.19 26.07 -17.01
C GLY A 399 -29.45 26.74 -15.83
N SER A 400 -30.16 27.26 -14.83
CA SER A 400 -29.57 27.74 -13.57
C SER A 400 -29.60 26.66 -12.49
N LEU A 401 -28.79 26.82 -11.43
CA LEU A 401 -28.87 25.94 -10.26
C LEU A 401 -30.08 26.30 -9.39
N ARG A 402 -30.83 25.28 -8.97
CA ARG A 402 -31.91 25.32 -7.97
C ARG A 402 -31.57 24.40 -6.77
N PRO A 403 -32.20 24.57 -5.60
CA PRO A 403 -32.17 23.55 -4.56
C PRO A 403 -32.64 22.19 -5.09
N GLN A 404 -32.11 21.11 -4.51
CA GLN A 404 -32.71 19.78 -4.65
C GLN A 404 -34.03 19.72 -3.89
N THR A 405 -34.96 18.86 -4.33
CA THR A 405 -36.16 18.53 -3.55
C THR A 405 -35.81 17.66 -2.34
N GLN A 406 -36.77 17.44 -1.44
CA GLN A 406 -36.62 16.49 -0.33
C GLN A 406 -36.23 15.08 -0.82
N GLU A 407 -36.78 14.64 -1.95
CA GLU A 407 -36.56 13.29 -2.50
C GLU A 407 -35.22 13.19 -3.26
N GLU A 408 -34.87 14.22 -4.05
CA GLU A 408 -33.54 14.32 -4.69
C GLU A 408 -32.41 14.34 -3.63
N SER A 409 -32.63 15.05 -2.52
CA SER A 409 -31.68 15.15 -1.40
C SER A 409 -31.47 13.80 -0.69
N LEU A 410 -32.49 12.94 -0.61
CA LEU A 410 -32.42 11.64 0.07
C LEU A 410 -31.50 10.63 -0.64
N TYR A 411 -31.30 10.74 -1.96
CA TYR A 411 -30.31 9.92 -2.69
C TYR A 411 -28.94 10.06 -2.03
N CYS A 412 -28.50 11.30 -1.80
CA CYS A 412 -27.17 11.58 -1.21
C CYS A 412 -27.01 10.93 0.18
N MET A 413 -28.12 10.81 0.94
CA MET A 413 -28.13 10.20 2.26
C MET A 413 -28.01 8.67 2.24
N GLY A 414 -28.22 8.02 1.09
CA GLY A 414 -27.88 6.61 0.89
C GLY A 414 -26.38 6.38 1.11
N CYS A 415 -25.55 6.99 0.24
CA CYS A 415 -24.10 6.85 0.32
C CYS A 415 -23.50 7.42 1.61
N HIS A 416 -24.05 8.54 2.11
CA HIS A 416 -23.51 9.23 3.28
C HIS A 416 -24.01 8.71 4.64
N THR A 417 -24.94 7.75 4.73
CA THR A 417 -25.44 7.28 6.05
C THR A 417 -25.53 5.77 6.22
N GLY A 418 -24.99 4.97 5.31
CA GLY A 418 -25.15 3.51 5.37
C GLY A 418 -24.19 2.69 4.52
N LEU A 419 -22.94 3.14 4.31
CA LEU A 419 -21.91 2.40 3.58
C LEU A 419 -20.62 2.22 4.39
N GLY A 420 -20.08 1.01 4.41
CA GLY A 420 -18.81 0.67 5.07
C GLY A 420 -17.59 1.37 4.47
N ALA A 421 -17.59 1.61 3.15
CA ALA A 421 -16.48 2.24 2.41
C ALA A 421 -16.20 3.73 2.71
N THR A 422 -16.91 4.35 3.67
CA THR A 422 -16.76 5.79 4.00
C THR A 422 -15.92 6.05 5.25
N THR A 423 -15.11 7.12 5.22
CA THR A 423 -14.36 7.65 6.37
C THR A 423 -15.05 8.91 6.90
N ASP A 424 -15.54 8.86 8.15
CA ASP A 424 -16.43 9.87 8.75
C ASP A 424 -17.55 10.31 7.79
N THR A 425 -18.22 9.34 7.15
CA THR A 425 -19.26 9.54 6.11
C THR A 425 -18.83 10.34 4.87
N THR A 426 -17.52 10.39 4.59
CA THR A 426 -16.95 11.01 3.37
C THR A 426 -16.10 10.02 2.56
N PHE A 427 -15.91 10.31 1.26
CA PHE A 427 -15.07 9.52 0.35
C PHE A 427 -13.76 10.24 -0.02
N ALA A 428 -13.84 11.51 -0.44
CA ALA A 428 -12.76 12.16 -1.19
C ALA A 428 -11.50 12.47 -0.35
N PHE A 429 -11.64 13.03 0.86
CA PHE A 429 -10.47 13.58 1.58
C PHE A 429 -9.54 12.50 2.15
N ALA A 430 -10.07 11.33 2.54
CA ALA A 430 -9.25 10.16 2.89
C ALA A 430 -8.43 9.64 1.69
N ARG A 431 -8.92 9.89 0.46
CA ARG A 431 -8.30 9.51 -0.82
C ARG A 431 -7.50 10.66 -1.46
N LYS A 432 -7.27 11.77 -0.73
CA LYS A 432 -6.45 12.91 -1.20
C LYS A 432 -5.07 12.42 -1.64
N LEU A 433 -4.52 12.96 -2.74
CA LEU A 433 -3.18 12.62 -3.21
C LEU A 433 -2.10 12.99 -2.17
N ASP A 434 -1.03 12.19 -2.13
CA ASP A 434 0.04 12.25 -1.14
C ASP A 434 1.16 13.25 -1.50
N ALA A 435 2.25 13.22 -0.73
CA ALA A 435 3.35 14.17 -0.79
C ALA A 435 4.02 14.27 -2.17
N GLU A 436 4.15 13.16 -2.89
CA GLU A 436 4.80 13.10 -4.21
C GLU A 436 3.97 13.71 -5.35
N ALA A 437 2.68 13.99 -5.13
CA ALA A 437 1.86 14.71 -6.09
C ALA A 437 2.19 16.21 -6.12
N ASP A 438 1.94 16.88 -7.25
CA ASP A 438 2.14 18.34 -7.38
C ASP A 438 1.48 19.10 -6.21
N ARG A 439 2.21 20.04 -5.61
CA ARG A 439 1.80 20.81 -4.42
C ARG A 439 1.30 19.94 -3.26
N HIS A 440 1.81 18.71 -3.11
CA HIS A 440 1.36 17.72 -2.14
C HIS A 440 -0.16 17.46 -2.20
N GLY A 441 -0.72 17.44 -3.42
CA GLY A 441 -2.15 17.25 -3.67
C GLY A 441 -3.04 18.48 -3.41
N TRP A 442 -2.50 19.64 -3.04
CA TRP A 442 -3.27 20.86 -2.77
C TRP A 442 -3.50 21.70 -4.03
N TYR A 443 -4.26 21.14 -4.98
CA TYR A 443 -4.67 21.81 -6.22
C TYR A 443 -6.07 21.39 -6.66
N HIS A 444 -6.65 22.18 -7.57
CA HIS A 444 -7.89 21.86 -8.29
C HIS A 444 -7.58 21.23 -9.66
N TRP A 445 -8.43 20.34 -10.16
CA TRP A 445 -8.23 19.63 -11.44
C TRP A 445 -8.07 20.54 -12.68
N SER A 446 -8.48 21.81 -12.60
CA SER A 446 -8.23 22.81 -13.64
C SER A 446 -6.84 23.48 -13.58
N GLN A 447 -6.02 23.16 -12.58
CA GLN A 447 -4.64 23.64 -12.40
C GLN A 447 -3.58 22.57 -12.74
N LYS A 448 -3.97 21.30 -12.66
CA LYS A 448 -3.25 20.11 -13.12
C LYS A 448 -4.29 18.99 -13.30
N ASP A 449 -4.23 18.29 -14.42
CA ASP A 449 -5.08 17.14 -14.74
C ASP A 449 -4.54 15.84 -14.10
N ALA A 450 -5.18 14.71 -14.45
CA ALA A 450 -4.78 13.38 -13.99
C ALA A 450 -3.54 12.80 -14.70
N SER A 451 -2.84 13.54 -15.57
CA SER A 451 -1.66 13.01 -16.28
C SER A 451 -0.50 12.73 -15.32
N GLY A 452 0.16 11.57 -15.51
CA GLY A 452 1.22 11.11 -14.61
C GLY A 452 0.74 10.82 -13.18
N LEU A 453 -0.53 10.44 -13.01
CA LEU A 453 -0.99 9.77 -11.80
C LEU A 453 -0.89 8.26 -12.04
N ASN A 454 -0.03 7.61 -11.25
CA ASN A 454 0.02 6.16 -11.15
C ASN A 454 -1.23 5.64 -10.42
N GLU A 455 -1.56 4.38 -10.65
CA GLU A 455 -2.68 3.71 -9.99
C GLU A 455 -2.41 3.45 -8.49
N PRO A 456 -3.36 3.74 -7.58
CA PRO A 456 -3.17 3.50 -6.16
C PRO A 456 -3.23 2.00 -5.83
N LYS A 457 -2.29 1.56 -4.99
CA LYS A 457 -2.35 0.27 -4.32
C LYS A 457 -3.12 0.40 -3.01
N VAL A 458 -4.10 -0.46 -2.76
CA VAL A 458 -4.92 -0.46 -1.55
C VAL A 458 -5.00 -1.86 -0.92
N GLU A 459 -5.09 -1.93 0.41
CA GLU A 459 -5.37 -3.18 1.13
C GLU A 459 -6.87 -3.50 1.02
N ILE A 460 -7.18 -4.62 0.36
CA ILE A 460 -8.53 -5.16 0.19
C ILE A 460 -8.69 -6.34 1.13
N ASP A 461 -9.78 -6.36 1.91
CA ASP A 461 -10.08 -7.48 2.82
C ASP A 461 -10.14 -8.81 2.04
N GLY A 462 -9.58 -9.88 2.60
CA GLY A 462 -9.33 -11.16 1.91
C GLY A 462 -8.26 -11.13 0.80
N ALA A 463 -8.29 -10.15 -0.11
CA ALA A 463 -7.44 -10.11 -1.30
C ALA A 463 -6.04 -9.47 -1.10
N GLY A 464 -5.77 -8.82 0.03
CA GLY A 464 -4.47 -8.19 0.32
C GLY A 464 -4.24 -6.91 -0.49
N VAL A 465 -2.97 -6.56 -0.76
CA VAL A 465 -2.62 -5.31 -1.47
C VAL A 465 -2.80 -5.45 -2.98
N GLN A 466 -3.77 -4.72 -3.53
CA GLN A 466 -4.21 -4.79 -4.92
C GLN A 466 -4.10 -3.43 -5.61
N TYR A 467 -3.88 -3.43 -6.92
CA TYR A 467 -4.07 -2.26 -7.78
C TYR A 467 -5.58 -1.98 -7.90
N GLU A 468 -6.06 -0.88 -7.33
CA GLU A 468 -7.49 -0.69 -7.01
C GLU A 468 -8.41 -0.66 -8.25
N TYR A 469 -7.98 0.00 -9.32
CA TYR A 469 -8.78 0.24 -10.53
C TYR A 469 -8.74 -0.97 -11.44
N ALA A 470 -7.58 -1.61 -11.57
CA ALA A 470 -7.38 -2.90 -12.21
C ALA A 470 -8.25 -3.99 -11.53
N TYR A 471 -8.22 -4.05 -10.20
CA TYR A 471 -9.06 -4.96 -9.42
C TYR A 471 -10.55 -4.68 -9.68
N TYR A 472 -10.99 -3.44 -9.57
CA TYR A 472 -12.38 -3.07 -9.85
C TYR A 472 -12.81 -3.35 -11.31
N LEU A 473 -11.93 -3.16 -12.28
CA LEU A 473 -12.17 -3.50 -13.68
C LEU A 473 -12.36 -5.01 -13.86
N MET A 474 -11.61 -5.89 -13.18
CA MET A 474 -11.85 -7.34 -13.29
C MET A 474 -13.25 -7.75 -12.79
N TYR A 475 -13.78 -7.08 -11.76
CA TYR A 475 -15.10 -7.39 -11.20
C TYR A 475 -16.29 -6.69 -11.90
N THR A 476 -16.04 -5.78 -12.85
CA THR A 476 -17.10 -5.02 -13.56
C THR A 476 -16.96 -4.97 -15.09
N ARG A 477 -15.79 -5.34 -15.63
CA ARG A 477 -15.23 -5.15 -17.00
C ARG A 477 -15.29 -3.73 -17.55
N SER A 478 -16.48 -3.15 -17.56
CA SER A 478 -16.82 -1.80 -17.97
C SER A 478 -16.29 -0.69 -17.05
N GLY A 479 -15.92 -0.99 -15.79
CA GLY A 479 -15.59 0.06 -14.82
C GLY A 479 -16.79 0.91 -14.40
N SER A 480 -18.01 0.37 -14.49
CA SER A 480 -19.27 1.00 -14.07
C SER A 480 -20.08 0.00 -13.22
N GLU A 481 -20.71 0.47 -12.15
CA GLU A 481 -21.62 -0.34 -11.33
C GLU A 481 -22.85 -0.79 -12.12
N PHE A 482 -23.20 -0.06 -13.18
CA PHE A 482 -24.31 -0.37 -14.09
C PHE A 482 -23.90 -1.30 -15.24
N LEU A 483 -22.63 -1.69 -15.34
CA LEU A 483 -22.09 -2.57 -16.38
C LEU A 483 -22.26 -2.00 -17.82
N ASP A 484 -22.35 -0.67 -17.97
CA ASP A 484 -22.85 0.04 -19.16
C ASP A 484 -21.79 0.79 -20.00
N ASN A 485 -20.49 0.56 -19.73
CA ASN A 485 -19.39 1.29 -20.35
C ASN A 485 -18.54 0.41 -21.30
N PRO A 486 -18.97 0.24 -22.57
CA PRO A 486 -18.23 -0.55 -23.56
C PRO A 486 -16.94 0.11 -24.05
N GLU A 487 -16.66 1.38 -23.71
CA GLU A 487 -15.40 2.03 -24.07
C GLU A 487 -14.24 1.49 -23.22
N LEU A 488 -14.47 1.34 -21.90
CA LEU A 488 -13.49 0.73 -21.00
C LEU A 488 -13.42 -0.78 -21.19
N GLU A 489 -14.55 -1.46 -21.41
CA GLU A 489 -14.54 -2.89 -21.71
C GLU A 489 -13.71 -3.20 -22.97
N ALA A 490 -13.94 -2.49 -24.09
CA ALA A 490 -13.14 -2.70 -25.31
C ALA A 490 -11.66 -2.26 -25.18
N ARG A 491 -11.33 -1.39 -24.22
CA ARG A 491 -9.97 -0.95 -23.89
C ARG A 491 -9.20 -2.03 -23.12
N PHE A 492 -9.85 -2.66 -22.14
CA PHE A 492 -9.21 -3.58 -21.19
C PHE A 492 -9.48 -5.07 -21.45
N PHE A 493 -10.48 -5.44 -22.25
CA PHE A 493 -10.89 -6.82 -22.50
C PHE A 493 -11.14 -7.10 -23.99
N ASP A 494 -10.92 -8.33 -24.44
CA ASP A 494 -11.30 -8.82 -25.78
C ASP A 494 -12.78 -9.26 -25.85
N GLU A 495 -13.29 -9.55 -27.06
CA GLU A 495 -14.71 -9.89 -27.32
C GLU A 495 -15.26 -11.12 -26.57
N ASP A 496 -14.39 -11.93 -25.96
CA ASP A 496 -14.75 -13.08 -25.12
C ASP A 496 -14.57 -12.84 -23.61
N GLY A 497 -14.31 -11.59 -23.20
CA GLY A 497 -14.09 -11.20 -21.81
C GLY A 497 -12.67 -11.44 -21.30
N THR A 498 -11.73 -11.82 -22.16
CA THR A 498 -10.31 -12.04 -21.80
C THR A 498 -9.59 -10.70 -21.52
N PRO A 499 -8.96 -10.51 -20.34
CA PRO A 499 -8.19 -9.30 -20.03
C PRO A 499 -6.96 -9.08 -20.94
N LYS A 500 -6.72 -7.83 -21.34
CA LYS A 500 -5.58 -7.39 -22.15
C LYS A 500 -4.39 -7.02 -21.27
N ALA A 501 -3.43 -7.93 -21.14
CA ALA A 501 -2.29 -7.77 -20.24
C ALA A 501 -1.52 -6.45 -20.42
N GLU A 502 -1.26 -6.01 -21.66
CA GLU A 502 -0.57 -4.74 -21.91
C GLU A 502 -1.40 -3.50 -21.54
N ALA A 503 -2.73 -3.59 -21.57
CA ALA A 503 -3.61 -2.49 -21.17
C ALA A 503 -3.65 -2.34 -19.64
N PHE A 504 -3.76 -3.45 -18.91
CA PHE A 504 -3.66 -3.46 -17.45
C PHE A 504 -2.29 -2.99 -16.97
N ALA A 505 -1.20 -3.48 -17.59
CA ALA A 505 0.15 -3.02 -17.25
C ALA A 505 0.34 -1.50 -17.46
N ALA A 506 -0.28 -0.92 -18.50
CA ALA A 506 -0.23 0.52 -18.74
C ALA A 506 -1.11 1.35 -17.78
N LEU A 507 -2.22 0.79 -17.26
CA LEU A 507 -3.09 1.46 -16.29
C LEU A 507 -2.35 1.79 -14.99
N HIS A 508 -1.44 0.91 -14.55
CA HIS A 508 -0.64 1.12 -13.34
C HIS A 508 0.22 2.40 -13.41
N ASP A 509 0.71 2.74 -14.60
CA ASP A 509 1.55 3.91 -14.88
C ASP A 509 0.75 5.15 -15.33
N ASP A 510 -0.47 4.97 -15.85
CA ASP A 510 -1.32 6.04 -16.37
C ASP A 510 -2.82 5.81 -16.06
N LEU A 511 -3.26 6.36 -14.93
CA LEU A 511 -4.64 6.29 -14.47
C LEU A 511 -5.64 7.02 -15.39
N THR A 512 -5.18 7.85 -16.33
CA THR A 512 -6.07 8.48 -17.32
C THR A 512 -6.73 7.45 -18.23
N LEU A 513 -6.13 6.26 -18.39
CA LEU A 513 -6.67 5.15 -19.17
C LEU A 513 -7.98 4.58 -18.60
N ALA A 514 -8.27 4.76 -17.31
CA ALA A 514 -9.57 4.43 -16.72
C ALA A 514 -10.46 5.68 -16.52
N LEU A 515 -9.87 6.82 -16.15
CA LEU A 515 -10.63 8.01 -15.76
C LEU A 515 -11.12 8.89 -16.93
N ILE A 516 -10.39 8.95 -18.05
CA ILE A 516 -10.66 9.92 -19.13
C ILE A 516 -11.37 9.23 -20.32
N PRO A 517 -12.58 9.67 -20.70
CA PRO A 517 -13.30 9.12 -21.85
C PRO A 517 -12.81 9.69 -23.18
N SER A 518 -13.18 9.01 -24.27
CA SER A 518 -13.09 9.56 -25.62
C SER A 518 -13.89 10.87 -25.76
N PRO A 519 -13.47 11.79 -26.65
CA PRO A 519 -14.26 12.96 -27.04
C PRO A 519 -15.71 12.62 -27.42
N GLU A 520 -15.91 11.51 -28.14
CA GLU A 520 -17.20 11.02 -28.59
C GLU A 520 -18.09 10.59 -27.41
N ARG A 521 -17.56 9.82 -26.45
CA ARG A 521 -18.30 9.42 -25.24
C ARG A 521 -18.55 10.61 -24.32
N ALA A 522 -17.59 11.54 -24.18
CA ALA A 522 -17.77 12.78 -23.43
C ALA A 522 -18.95 13.61 -23.96
N LEU A 523 -19.02 13.82 -25.28
CA LEU A 523 -20.13 14.51 -25.94
C LEU A 523 -21.46 13.78 -25.79
N ALA A 524 -21.46 12.44 -25.83
CA ALA A 524 -22.67 11.63 -25.65
C ALA A 524 -23.21 11.74 -24.21
N LEU A 525 -22.35 11.58 -23.19
CA LEU A 525 -22.69 11.67 -21.77
C LEU A 525 -23.23 13.06 -21.38
N ASN A 526 -22.67 14.12 -21.97
CA ASN A 526 -23.19 15.48 -21.80
C ASN A 526 -24.63 15.61 -22.30
N LYS A 527 -24.92 15.09 -23.51
CA LYS A 527 -26.25 15.15 -24.12
C LYS A 527 -27.26 14.28 -23.37
N ALA A 528 -26.84 13.12 -22.89
CA ALA A 528 -27.66 12.23 -22.06
C ALA A 528 -28.09 12.90 -20.76
N TYR A 529 -27.16 13.54 -20.04
CA TYR A 529 -27.54 14.27 -18.82
C TYR A 529 -28.40 15.51 -19.13
N TRP A 530 -28.16 16.22 -20.25
CA TRP A 530 -28.98 17.37 -20.66
C TRP A 530 -30.45 16.97 -20.90
N THR A 531 -30.77 15.79 -21.45
CA THR A 531 -32.18 15.38 -21.60
C THR A 531 -32.89 15.18 -20.24
N ILE A 532 -32.17 14.76 -19.19
CA ILE A 532 -32.70 14.73 -17.80
C ILE A 532 -32.99 16.16 -17.28
N VAL A 533 -32.10 17.11 -17.59
CA VAL A 533 -32.29 18.53 -17.23
C VAL A 533 -33.49 19.15 -17.95
N GLU A 534 -33.77 18.76 -19.20
CA GLU A 534 -34.99 19.17 -19.93
C GLU A 534 -36.28 18.65 -19.28
N ASP A 535 -36.25 17.42 -18.74
CA ASP A 535 -37.43 16.74 -18.20
C ASP A 535 -37.68 17.05 -16.71
N GLN A 536 -36.63 17.46 -15.98
CA GLN A 536 -36.63 17.74 -14.53
C GLN A 536 -37.09 16.54 -13.67
N ASP A 537 -36.82 15.32 -14.12
CA ASP A 537 -37.32 14.08 -13.53
C ASP A 537 -36.30 13.33 -12.67
N PHE A 538 -35.27 14.01 -12.14
CA PHE A 538 -34.14 13.42 -11.38
C PHE A 538 -34.54 12.48 -10.22
N VAL A 539 -35.76 12.62 -9.67
CA VAL A 539 -36.34 11.69 -8.67
C VAL A 539 -36.53 10.26 -9.22
N LEU A 540 -36.52 10.08 -10.54
CA LEU A 540 -36.53 8.80 -11.26
C LEU A 540 -35.13 8.30 -11.61
N GLY A 541 -34.06 8.99 -11.19
CA GLY A 541 -32.66 8.69 -11.47
C GLY A 541 -31.96 9.84 -12.19
N ARG A 542 -30.66 10.02 -11.95
CA ARG A 542 -29.88 11.17 -12.45
C ARG A 542 -28.63 10.77 -13.25
N ASP A 543 -28.51 9.49 -13.53
CA ASP A 543 -27.35 8.83 -14.12
C ASP A 543 -27.40 8.95 -15.66
N ALA A 544 -26.25 9.19 -16.30
CA ALA A 544 -26.18 9.76 -17.66
C ALA A 544 -26.20 8.70 -18.79
N ASN A 545 -27.18 7.80 -18.75
CA ASN A 545 -27.24 6.58 -19.59
C ASN A 545 -27.36 6.92 -21.09
N LEU A 546 -26.55 6.28 -21.94
CA LEU A 546 -26.57 6.50 -23.39
C LEU A 546 -27.66 5.69 -24.13
N THR A 547 -28.08 4.59 -23.51
CA THR A 547 -29.12 3.63 -23.89
C THR A 547 -29.82 3.16 -22.61
N PRO A 548 -30.97 2.46 -22.70
CA PRO A 548 -31.51 1.71 -21.56
C PRO A 548 -30.44 0.75 -20.99
N VAL A 549 -30.45 0.57 -19.68
CA VAL A 549 -29.44 -0.20 -18.96
C VAL A 549 -29.95 -1.62 -18.73
N ASP A 550 -29.64 -2.53 -19.65
CA ASP A 550 -30.17 -3.91 -19.67
C ASP A 550 -29.75 -4.78 -18.47
N SER A 551 -28.71 -4.37 -17.72
CA SER A 551 -28.29 -5.01 -16.46
C SER A 551 -29.23 -4.73 -15.29
N MET A 552 -30.19 -3.81 -15.40
CA MET A 552 -31.00 -3.35 -14.26
C MET A 552 -32.24 -4.20 -14.01
N GLN A 553 -32.42 -4.64 -12.75
CA GLN A 553 -33.63 -5.33 -12.31
C GLN A 553 -34.78 -4.33 -12.17
N THR A 554 -35.94 -4.60 -12.77
CA THR A 554 -37.19 -3.85 -12.51
C THR A 554 -37.86 -4.26 -11.20
N GLN A 555 -37.67 -5.53 -10.80
CA GLN A 555 -38.06 -6.04 -9.49
C GLN A 555 -37.03 -7.06 -9.01
N VAL A 556 -36.51 -6.85 -7.80
CA VAL A 556 -35.57 -7.71 -7.09
C VAL A 556 -36.34 -8.78 -6.32
N THR A 557 -35.79 -9.99 -6.23
CA THR A 557 -36.31 -11.03 -5.32
C THR A 557 -35.54 -10.96 -4.00
N LYS A 558 -36.27 -10.84 -2.89
CA LYS A 558 -35.68 -10.75 -1.55
C LYS A 558 -34.87 -12.00 -1.22
N ASP A 559 -33.72 -11.82 -0.58
CA ASP A 559 -32.82 -12.88 -0.12
C ASP A 559 -32.29 -13.78 -1.28
N LEU A 560 -32.42 -13.32 -2.53
CA LEU A 560 -31.87 -13.97 -3.72
C LEU A 560 -30.34 -13.81 -3.70
N PRO A 561 -29.55 -14.89 -3.83
CA PRO A 561 -28.10 -14.78 -3.96
C PRO A 561 -27.71 -14.02 -5.23
N THR A 562 -26.72 -13.13 -5.13
CA THR A 562 -26.14 -12.41 -6.28
C THR A 562 -25.38 -13.37 -7.21
N GLY A 563 -24.78 -14.41 -6.61
CA GLY A 563 -23.79 -15.29 -7.23
C GLY A 563 -22.37 -15.05 -6.73
N VAL A 564 -22.13 -13.99 -5.96
CA VAL A 564 -20.88 -13.79 -5.21
C VAL A 564 -20.88 -14.76 -4.03
N GLU A 565 -19.87 -15.63 -3.94
CA GLU A 565 -19.82 -16.70 -2.94
C GLU A 565 -19.19 -16.26 -1.60
N GLN A 566 -18.29 -15.26 -1.64
CA GLN A 566 -17.65 -14.68 -0.46
C GLN A 566 -17.50 -13.16 -0.66
N ALA A 567 -17.86 -12.39 0.36
CA ALA A 567 -17.62 -10.95 0.37
C ALA A 567 -16.10 -10.69 0.42
N ALA A 568 -15.57 -10.11 -0.64
CA ALA A 568 -14.13 -9.87 -0.88
C ALA A 568 -13.20 -11.06 -0.55
N ASN A 569 -13.11 -12.04 -1.47
CA ASN A 569 -12.00 -13.01 -1.52
C ASN A 569 -11.86 -13.59 -2.96
N PRO A 570 -10.67 -13.96 -3.47
CA PRO A 570 -10.42 -14.03 -4.91
C PRO A 570 -10.62 -15.41 -5.58
N VAL A 571 -11.40 -16.33 -4.98
CA VAL A 571 -11.52 -17.75 -5.41
C VAL A 571 -11.93 -17.91 -6.88
N ALA A 572 -12.69 -16.95 -7.44
CA ALA A 572 -13.10 -16.94 -8.85
C ALA A 572 -11.93 -16.98 -9.86
N PHE A 573 -10.71 -16.57 -9.48
CA PHE A 573 -9.54 -16.61 -10.36
C PHE A 573 -8.90 -18.00 -10.53
N HIS A 574 -9.33 -19.03 -9.80
CA HIS A 574 -8.97 -20.44 -10.08
C HIS A 574 -9.77 -21.04 -11.27
N GLY A 575 -10.10 -20.23 -12.27
CA GLY A 575 -10.57 -20.70 -13.59
C GLY A 575 -12.08 -20.67 -13.85
N CYS A 576 -12.94 -20.35 -12.88
CA CYS A 576 -14.41 -20.38 -13.08
C CYS A 576 -14.97 -19.29 -14.02
N PHE A 577 -14.13 -18.41 -14.59
CA PHE A 577 -14.50 -17.56 -15.73
C PHE A 577 -14.53 -18.31 -17.08
N ALA A 578 -13.97 -19.52 -17.18
CA ALA A 578 -13.86 -20.27 -18.42
C ALA A 578 -14.89 -21.43 -18.52
N THR A 579 -16.02 -21.16 -19.17
CA THR A 579 -16.96 -22.15 -19.76
C THR A 579 -17.84 -23.00 -18.83
N GLY A 580 -18.85 -22.37 -18.20
CA GLY A 580 -20.20 -22.95 -18.06
C GLY A 580 -20.35 -24.29 -17.32
N GLY A 581 -19.42 -24.62 -16.41
CA GLY A 581 -19.53 -25.74 -15.46
C GLY A 581 -19.77 -25.24 -14.05
N SER A 582 -20.38 -26.05 -13.20
CA SER A 582 -20.45 -25.77 -11.75
C SER A 582 -19.07 -25.91 -11.13
N CYS A 583 -18.62 -24.90 -10.38
CA CYS A 583 -17.44 -25.00 -9.53
C CYS A 583 -17.72 -26.05 -8.43
N ASP A 584 -17.09 -27.23 -8.49
CA ASP A 584 -17.21 -28.26 -7.45
C ASP A 584 -16.26 -27.92 -6.28
N ALA A 585 -16.82 -27.59 -5.12
CA ALA A 585 -16.09 -27.12 -3.94
C ALA A 585 -15.24 -28.20 -3.19
N ASP A 586 -14.90 -29.29 -3.89
CA ASP A 586 -14.19 -30.47 -3.37
C ASP A 586 -12.82 -30.71 -4.06
N GLU A 587 -12.41 -29.90 -5.06
CA GLU A 587 -11.05 -29.96 -5.64
C GLU A 587 -10.07 -29.05 -4.88
N GLU A 588 -8.86 -29.53 -4.60
CA GLU A 588 -7.81 -28.76 -3.93
C GLU A 588 -7.29 -27.64 -4.87
N PRO A 589 -7.12 -26.38 -4.39
CA PRO A 589 -6.73 -25.27 -5.24
C PRO A 589 -5.32 -25.45 -5.81
N SER A 590 -5.14 -25.06 -7.07
CA SER A 590 -3.84 -25.12 -7.75
C SER A 590 -2.82 -24.18 -7.10
N GLU A 591 -1.61 -24.69 -6.82
CA GLU A 591 -0.54 -23.94 -6.16
C GLU A 591 0.01 -22.78 -7.00
N GLU A 592 -0.18 -22.79 -8.33
CA GLU A 592 0.23 -21.68 -9.20
C GLU A 592 -0.90 -20.64 -9.43
N PRO A 593 -0.57 -19.33 -9.44
CA PRO A 593 -1.52 -18.29 -9.83
C PRO A 593 -2.01 -18.42 -11.26
N SER A 594 -3.26 -18.06 -11.52
CA SER A 594 -3.69 -17.78 -12.87
C SER A 594 -3.09 -16.45 -13.35
N ALA A 595 -2.78 -16.34 -14.65
CA ALA A 595 -2.21 -15.14 -15.26
C ALA A 595 -3.09 -13.87 -15.12
N TRP A 596 -4.33 -14.02 -14.63
CA TRP A 596 -5.22 -12.92 -14.30
C TRP A 596 -4.94 -12.28 -12.95
N ALA A 597 -4.45 -13.07 -11.97
CA ALA A 597 -4.05 -12.54 -10.68
C ALA A 597 -2.89 -11.54 -10.83
N GLU A 598 -1.89 -11.88 -11.65
CA GLU A 598 -0.71 -11.03 -11.91
C GLU A 598 -1.03 -9.63 -12.49
N LEU A 599 -2.22 -9.44 -13.06
CA LEU A 599 -2.67 -8.16 -13.63
C LEU A 599 -3.37 -7.23 -12.61
N VAL A 600 -3.74 -7.74 -11.43
CA VAL A 600 -4.39 -6.96 -10.37
C VAL A 600 -3.59 -6.93 -9.09
N THR A 601 -2.77 -7.95 -8.83
CA THR A 601 -1.95 -8.02 -7.62
C THR A 601 -0.97 -6.85 -7.55
N GLY A 602 -1.22 -5.95 -6.60
CA GLY A 602 -0.27 -4.94 -6.12
C GLY A 602 0.97 -5.57 -5.46
N ALA A 603 0.92 -6.89 -5.27
CA ALA A 603 1.95 -7.86 -4.89
C ALA A 603 3.12 -7.94 -5.91
N GLY A 604 3.62 -6.77 -6.31
CA GLY A 604 4.95 -6.54 -6.85
C GLY A 604 5.63 -5.51 -5.95
N MET A 605 6.66 -5.92 -5.21
CA MET A 605 7.55 -4.97 -4.54
C MET A 605 8.63 -4.53 -5.52
N ASP A 606 8.82 -3.21 -5.66
CA ASP A 606 9.97 -2.67 -6.37
C ASP A 606 11.21 -2.81 -5.49
N GLY A 607 12.16 -3.63 -5.92
CA GLY A 607 13.47 -3.73 -5.30
C GLY A 607 14.25 -2.42 -5.41
N PRO A 608 15.27 -2.20 -4.55
CA PRO A 608 16.16 -1.03 -4.64
C PRO A 608 16.99 -1.00 -5.93
N ASP A 609 16.85 -1.99 -6.81
CA ASP A 609 17.44 -2.11 -8.15
C ASP A 609 16.42 -1.92 -9.30
N GLY A 610 15.14 -1.70 -9.00
CA GLY A 610 14.06 -1.65 -10.00
C GLY A 610 13.58 -3.02 -10.49
N SER A 611 13.93 -4.11 -9.82
CA SER A 611 13.34 -5.43 -10.08
C SER A 611 11.97 -5.57 -9.40
N ARG A 612 10.97 -6.07 -10.13
CA ARG A 612 9.61 -6.34 -9.62
C ARG A 612 9.57 -7.73 -9.00
N TYR A 613 9.66 -7.84 -7.68
CA TYR A 613 9.59 -9.12 -6.98
C TYR A 613 8.15 -9.66 -7.02
N GLN A 614 7.95 -10.89 -7.51
CA GLN A 614 6.66 -11.58 -7.40
C GLN A 614 6.34 -11.86 -5.93
N VAL A 615 5.16 -11.42 -5.51
CA VAL A 615 4.60 -11.67 -4.18
C VAL A 615 3.25 -12.36 -4.38
N ASP A 616 2.92 -13.36 -3.57
CA ASP A 616 1.65 -14.08 -3.68
C ASP A 616 0.49 -13.39 -2.92
N TRP A 617 -0.68 -13.99 -3.01
CA TRP A 617 -1.92 -13.64 -2.31
C TRP A 617 -1.83 -13.58 -0.77
N ASN A 618 -0.80 -14.18 -0.14
CA ASN A 618 -0.55 -14.09 1.30
C ASN A 618 0.39 -12.92 1.66
N GLY A 619 0.93 -12.21 0.68
CA GLY A 619 2.03 -11.26 0.87
C GLY A 619 3.43 -11.92 0.91
N ILE A 620 3.56 -13.20 0.53
CA ILE A 620 4.83 -13.93 0.55
C ILE A 620 5.65 -13.56 -0.69
N ILE A 621 6.81 -12.93 -0.48
CA ILE A 621 7.81 -12.73 -1.55
C ILE A 621 8.40 -14.08 -1.94
N HIS A 622 8.09 -14.56 -3.14
CA HIS A 622 8.73 -15.75 -3.69
C HIS A 622 10.12 -15.37 -4.23
N LEU A 623 11.12 -16.19 -3.90
CA LEU A 623 12.55 -16.03 -4.29
C LEU A 623 13.33 -14.83 -3.70
N SER A 624 13.41 -14.69 -2.37
CA SER A 624 14.55 -14.00 -1.72
C SER A 624 15.81 -14.89 -1.71
N SER A 625 16.39 -15.21 -2.87
CA SER A 625 17.58 -16.06 -2.95
C SER A 625 18.77 -15.42 -2.21
N TYR A 626 19.40 -16.16 -1.30
CA TYR A 626 20.44 -15.60 -0.42
C TYR A 626 21.79 -15.57 -1.14
N ALA A 627 21.92 -14.67 -2.10
CA ALA A 627 23.05 -14.57 -3.04
C ALA A 627 24.37 -14.13 -2.37
N LEU A 628 25.04 -15.06 -1.68
CA LEU A 628 26.31 -14.87 -0.97
C LEU A 628 27.52 -14.75 -1.92
N GLY A 629 27.51 -13.71 -2.77
CA GLY A 629 28.64 -13.25 -3.59
C GLY A 629 29.02 -14.15 -4.77
N ILE A 630 28.29 -15.23 -5.04
CA ILE A 630 28.64 -16.21 -6.06
C ILE A 630 27.41 -16.53 -6.92
N GLU A 631 27.33 -15.87 -8.07
CA GLU A 631 26.26 -16.05 -9.06
C GLU A 631 26.26 -17.49 -9.61
N GLY A 632 25.16 -18.20 -9.40
CA GLY A 632 24.98 -19.60 -9.78
C GLY A 632 25.05 -20.62 -8.63
N VAL A 633 25.47 -20.23 -7.42
CA VAL A 633 25.43 -21.09 -6.23
C VAL A 633 24.17 -20.80 -5.40
N THR A 634 23.09 -21.51 -5.72
CA THR A 634 21.83 -21.47 -4.98
C THR A 634 21.80 -22.56 -3.91
N PHE A 635 21.64 -22.19 -2.64
CA PHE A 635 21.16 -23.12 -1.63
C PHE A 635 19.64 -23.32 -1.82
N THR A 636 19.23 -24.52 -2.22
CA THR A 636 17.81 -24.92 -2.20
C THR A 636 17.39 -25.19 -0.76
N PHE A 637 17.06 -24.13 -0.04
CA PHE A 637 16.34 -24.22 1.23
C PHE A 637 14.90 -24.71 0.98
N PRO A 638 14.21 -25.25 2.00
CA PRO A 638 12.76 -25.45 1.97
C PRO A 638 12.00 -24.18 1.54
N GLU A 639 10.82 -24.39 0.95
CA GLU A 639 9.93 -23.32 0.49
C GLU A 639 9.60 -22.33 1.63
N ARG A 640 9.54 -21.03 1.29
CA ARG A 640 9.46 -19.97 2.31
C ARG A 640 8.04 -19.50 2.57
N LEU A 641 7.75 -19.30 3.86
CA LEU A 641 6.53 -18.68 4.37
C LEU A 641 6.84 -17.32 5.02
N THR A 642 7.08 -16.27 4.23
CA THR A 642 7.30 -14.91 4.75
C THR A 642 6.00 -14.32 5.32
N LEU A 643 5.77 -14.51 6.62
CA LEU A 643 4.56 -14.05 7.30
C LEU A 643 4.38 -12.51 7.27
N PRO A 644 3.17 -11.99 6.99
CA PRO A 644 2.86 -10.58 7.17
C PRO A 644 2.83 -10.20 8.66
N THR A 645 3.59 -9.18 9.05
CA THR A 645 3.99 -8.95 10.45
C THR A 645 2.99 -8.13 11.29
N ARG A 646 1.75 -8.62 11.50
CA ARG A 646 0.83 -8.11 12.54
C ARG A 646 0.01 -9.16 13.33
N THR A 647 0.56 -9.54 14.50
CA THR A 647 -0.11 -9.40 15.82
C THR A 647 -1.12 -10.46 16.36
N ILE A 648 -0.58 -11.47 17.10
CA ILE A 648 -1.19 -12.15 18.30
C ILE A 648 -2.38 -13.12 17.93
N VAL A 649 -3.01 -14.08 18.68
CA VAL A 649 -3.47 -14.38 20.08
C VAL A 649 -3.48 -15.95 20.33
N PRO A 650 -3.89 -16.56 21.50
CA PRO A 650 -3.15 -17.74 22.04
C PRO A 650 -3.94 -19.00 22.50
N LEU A 651 -3.18 -20.02 22.96
CA LEU A 651 -3.45 -21.09 23.98
C LEU A 651 -3.41 -22.57 23.50
N GLY A 652 -2.40 -23.32 23.96
CA GLY A 652 -2.35 -24.79 23.95
C GLY A 652 -1.00 -25.36 24.41
N ASP A 653 -0.95 -26.06 25.56
CA ASP A 653 0.30 -26.49 26.21
C ASP A 653 1.19 -27.45 25.38
N THR A 654 2.38 -27.01 24.94
CA THR A 654 3.65 -27.77 25.13
C THR A 654 4.89 -26.85 25.00
N ARG A 655 6.11 -27.39 25.27
CA ARG A 655 7.29 -26.59 25.69
C ARG A 655 8.31 -26.28 24.59
N VAL A 656 8.49 -24.99 24.28
CA VAL A 656 9.80 -24.27 24.17
C VAL A 656 9.57 -22.83 24.67
N CYS A 657 10.56 -22.15 25.28
CA CYS A 657 10.32 -20.84 25.92
C CYS A 657 10.33 -19.64 24.94
N TYR A 658 9.32 -19.53 24.09
CA TYR A 658 9.07 -18.28 23.35
C TYR A 658 8.61 -17.13 24.28
N ASP A 659 7.98 -17.44 25.42
CA ASP A 659 7.57 -16.47 26.46
C ASP A 659 8.75 -15.74 27.14
N CYS A 660 9.99 -16.21 26.97
CA CYS A 660 11.17 -15.63 27.60
C CYS A 660 11.52 -14.26 26.99
N HIS A 661 11.28 -14.06 25.68
CA HIS A 661 11.48 -12.77 25.00
C HIS A 661 10.21 -11.92 24.99
N ARG A 662 9.75 -11.51 26.18
CA ARG A 662 8.80 -10.39 26.27
C ARG A 662 9.51 -9.10 25.86
N VAL A 663 9.25 -8.66 24.63
CA VAL A 663 9.62 -7.33 24.12
C VAL A 663 9.02 -6.25 25.03
N SER A 664 9.83 -5.73 25.96
CA SER A 664 9.50 -4.58 26.81
C SER A 664 10.12 -3.27 26.32
N ALA A 665 10.89 -3.33 25.22
CA ALA A 665 11.24 -2.22 24.35
C ALA A 665 11.57 -2.77 22.95
N PRO A 666 11.23 -2.07 21.86
CA PRO A 666 11.73 -2.38 20.51
C PRO A 666 13.22 -1.99 20.38
N ILE A 667 13.73 -1.99 19.14
CA ILE A 667 15.09 -1.55 18.82
C ILE A 667 15.24 -0.07 19.17
N VAL A 668 16.24 0.25 20.01
CA VAL A 668 16.34 1.47 20.81
C VAL A 668 15.27 1.53 21.91
N ALA A 669 15.70 1.73 23.16
CA ALA A 669 14.79 1.85 24.29
C ALA A 669 13.90 3.11 24.19
N THR A 670 12.67 3.01 24.72
CA THR A 670 11.50 3.91 24.55
C THR A 670 10.59 3.54 23.37
N ASN A 671 9.38 4.10 23.35
CA ASN A 671 8.24 3.57 22.58
C ASN A 671 8.14 4.11 21.14
N ASN A 672 9.23 4.64 20.60
CA ASN A 672 9.24 5.27 19.29
C ASN A 672 9.61 4.24 18.21
N ARG A 673 8.85 4.22 17.10
CA ARG A 673 9.39 3.70 15.83
C ARG A 673 10.57 4.60 15.45
N ALA A 674 11.75 4.02 15.27
CA ALA A 674 12.90 4.72 14.69
C ALA A 674 12.78 4.75 13.17
N GLU A 675 11.80 5.49 12.65
CA GLU A 675 11.70 5.81 11.23
C GLU A 675 12.87 6.74 10.87
N LEU A 676 13.79 6.22 10.07
CA LEU A 676 14.88 6.99 9.50
C LEU A 676 14.45 7.45 8.09
N PRO A 677 14.09 8.73 7.89
CA PRO A 677 13.79 9.25 6.56
C PRO A 677 15.05 9.15 5.72
N VAL A 678 14.91 8.69 4.47
CA VAL A 678 16.07 8.55 3.58
C VAL A 678 16.56 9.93 3.14
N ASP A 679 17.78 10.29 3.50
CA ASP A 679 18.40 11.54 3.04
C ASP A 679 18.86 11.38 1.59
N PHE A 680 17.91 11.55 0.68
CA PHE A 680 18.15 11.52 -0.75
C PHE A 680 19.14 12.62 -1.21
N ALA A 681 19.42 13.67 -0.43
CA ALA A 681 20.44 14.66 -0.77
C ALA A 681 21.85 14.17 -0.41
N ALA A 682 22.02 13.37 0.66
CA ALA A 682 23.29 12.69 0.96
C ALA A 682 23.70 11.68 -0.12
N LEU A 683 22.74 11.07 -0.82
CA LEU A 683 23.00 10.20 -1.98
C LEU A 683 23.58 10.94 -3.20
N ASP A 684 23.52 12.28 -3.22
CA ASP A 684 24.14 13.13 -4.25
C ASP A 684 25.55 13.61 -3.85
N ALA A 685 26.15 13.01 -2.81
CA ALA A 685 27.50 13.33 -2.37
C ALA A 685 28.55 12.87 -3.40
N GLU A 686 29.41 13.80 -3.82
CA GLU A 686 30.61 13.48 -4.60
C GLU A 686 31.58 12.63 -3.77
N PRO A 687 32.07 11.48 -4.28
CA PRO A 687 32.90 10.56 -3.50
C PRO A 687 34.24 11.21 -3.13
N SER A 688 34.56 11.17 -1.83
CA SER A 688 35.72 11.82 -1.23
C SER A 688 37.06 11.38 -1.81
N SER A 689 37.19 10.09 -2.10
CA SER A 689 38.44 9.45 -2.51
C SER A 689 38.21 8.27 -3.47
N GLN A 690 38.12 8.58 -4.77
CA GLN A 690 38.50 7.59 -5.80
C GLN A 690 40.03 7.53 -6.02
N SER A 691 40.80 8.35 -5.29
CA SER A 691 42.26 8.29 -5.24
C SER A 691 42.74 6.95 -4.66
N GLY A 692 43.70 6.30 -5.33
CA GLY A 692 44.22 5.00 -4.88
C GLY A 692 43.33 3.81 -5.25
N LEU A 693 42.25 4.01 -6.00
CA LEU A 693 41.49 2.92 -6.61
C LEU A 693 42.34 2.20 -7.68
N VAL A 694 42.45 0.88 -7.57
CA VAL A 694 43.24 0.01 -8.46
C VAL A 694 42.45 -1.27 -8.76
N GLN A 695 42.25 -1.55 -10.04
CA GLN A 695 41.75 -2.84 -10.51
C GLN A 695 42.81 -3.94 -10.30
N LEU A 696 42.46 -5.01 -9.59
CA LEU A 696 43.39 -6.11 -9.27
C LEU A 696 43.35 -7.26 -10.27
N THR A 697 42.20 -7.48 -10.90
CA THR A 697 41.95 -8.54 -11.90
C THR A 697 41.39 -7.92 -13.18
N GLN A 698 41.69 -8.52 -14.33
CA GLN A 698 41.15 -8.11 -15.64
C GLN A 698 41.00 -9.35 -16.50
N ASP A 699 39.84 -10.01 -16.39
CA ASP A 699 39.48 -11.18 -17.21
C ASP A 699 37.97 -11.13 -17.54
N PRO A 700 37.51 -11.69 -18.68
CA PRO A 700 36.08 -11.89 -18.93
C PRO A 700 35.39 -12.84 -17.95
N ALA A 701 36.15 -13.63 -17.20
CA ALA A 701 35.69 -14.42 -16.07
C ALA A 701 35.12 -13.57 -14.91
N ARG A 702 34.32 -14.20 -14.04
CA ARG A 702 33.81 -13.64 -12.78
C ARG A 702 34.83 -13.89 -11.67
N ASP A 703 35.35 -12.83 -11.04
CA ASP A 703 36.32 -12.89 -9.94
C ASP A 703 35.71 -12.32 -8.64
N VAL A 704 35.38 -13.18 -7.67
CA VAL A 704 34.57 -12.82 -6.48
C VAL A 704 35.01 -13.53 -5.19
N GLY A 705 34.43 -13.16 -4.04
CA GLY A 705 34.61 -13.86 -2.76
C GLY A 705 36.01 -13.71 -2.16
N ALA A 706 36.64 -12.54 -2.32
CA ALA A 706 38.04 -12.33 -2.01
C ALA A 706 38.36 -12.29 -0.50
N LYS A 707 39.39 -13.04 -0.09
CA LYS A 707 39.90 -13.13 1.29
C LYS A 707 41.40 -12.90 1.37
N TRP A 708 41.82 -11.99 2.25
CA TRP A 708 43.22 -11.68 2.54
C TRP A 708 43.93 -12.83 3.26
N SER A 709 45.16 -13.13 2.82
CA SER A 709 46.10 -13.91 3.63
C SER A 709 46.45 -13.16 4.92
N PRO A 710 46.65 -13.82 6.07
CA PRO A 710 46.98 -13.15 7.34
C PRO A 710 48.25 -12.29 7.34
N ASP A 711 49.11 -12.38 6.31
CA ASP A 711 50.29 -11.54 6.14
C ASP A 711 50.09 -10.35 5.18
N GLY A 712 48.89 -10.17 4.63
CA GLY A 712 48.50 -9.08 3.74
C GLY A 712 49.09 -9.13 2.33
N ARG A 713 49.65 -10.27 1.88
CA ARG A 713 50.39 -10.35 0.60
C ARG A 713 49.68 -11.07 -0.53
N THR A 714 48.64 -11.84 -0.22
CA THR A 714 47.93 -12.68 -1.18
C THR A 714 46.42 -12.56 -0.96
N LEU A 715 45.64 -12.48 -2.02
CA LEU A 715 44.19 -12.71 -1.98
C LEU A 715 43.89 -14.13 -2.43
N ALA A 716 42.94 -14.79 -1.78
CA ALA A 716 42.28 -15.99 -2.28
C ALA A 716 40.86 -15.63 -2.69
N PHE A 717 40.39 -16.13 -3.82
CA PHE A 717 39.11 -15.73 -4.41
C PHE A 717 38.59 -16.82 -5.34
N VAL A 718 37.32 -16.73 -5.73
CA VAL A 718 36.66 -17.66 -6.66
C VAL A 718 36.75 -17.10 -8.08
N SER A 719 37.07 -17.93 -9.06
CA SER A 719 36.99 -17.57 -10.48
C SER A 719 36.60 -18.74 -11.38
N ASP A 720 35.70 -18.46 -12.33
CA ASP A 720 35.16 -19.42 -13.30
C ASP A 720 36.01 -19.56 -14.58
N ARG A 721 37.15 -18.85 -14.69
CA ARG A 721 38.03 -18.79 -15.88
C ARG A 721 38.56 -20.12 -16.44
N THR A 722 38.31 -21.24 -15.76
CA THR A 722 38.61 -22.61 -16.23
C THR A 722 37.38 -23.43 -16.62
N GLY A 723 36.19 -22.82 -16.68
CA GLY A 723 34.91 -23.42 -17.06
C GLY A 723 34.02 -23.84 -15.88
N THR A 724 34.50 -23.71 -14.65
CA THR A 724 33.79 -23.90 -13.37
C THR A 724 34.44 -23.03 -12.31
N ASP A 725 33.68 -22.62 -11.28
CA ASP A 725 34.19 -21.88 -10.12
C ASP A 725 35.31 -22.65 -9.42
N GLN A 726 36.50 -22.07 -9.39
CA GLN A 726 37.69 -22.60 -8.72
C GLN A 726 38.28 -21.57 -7.77
N ILE A 727 39.02 -22.01 -6.75
CA ILE A 727 39.80 -21.09 -5.90
C ILE A 727 41.09 -20.70 -6.63
N TRP A 728 41.33 -19.39 -6.73
CA TRP A 728 42.52 -18.77 -7.26
C TRP A 728 43.23 -17.92 -6.20
N LEU A 729 44.50 -17.61 -6.47
CA LEU A 729 45.37 -16.84 -5.61
C LEU A 729 46.02 -15.71 -6.40
N LEU A 730 45.89 -14.46 -5.92
CA LEU A 730 46.55 -13.28 -6.47
C LEU A 730 47.68 -12.82 -5.54
N PHE A 731 48.92 -12.88 -6.00
CA PHE A 731 50.09 -12.37 -5.28
C PHE A 731 50.27 -10.87 -5.54
N LEU A 732 49.80 -10.03 -4.62
CA LEU A 732 49.68 -8.58 -4.80
C LEU A 732 50.99 -7.86 -5.15
N ARG A 733 52.14 -8.41 -4.75
CA ARG A 733 53.46 -7.82 -5.05
C ARG A 733 53.96 -8.08 -6.48
N SER A 734 53.48 -9.14 -7.13
CA SER A 734 53.92 -9.54 -8.48
C SER A 734 52.82 -9.42 -9.54
N GLY A 735 51.54 -9.31 -9.13
CA GLY A 735 50.41 -9.50 -10.04
C GLY A 735 50.28 -10.94 -10.54
N GLU A 736 50.94 -11.90 -9.88
CA GLU A 736 50.92 -13.30 -10.28
C GLU A 736 49.59 -13.95 -9.86
N LEU A 737 48.89 -14.54 -10.83
CA LEU A 737 47.69 -15.33 -10.63
C LEU A 737 48.03 -16.82 -10.65
N ARG A 738 47.62 -17.55 -9.61
CA ARG A 738 47.81 -19.00 -9.49
C ARG A 738 46.51 -19.70 -9.11
N GLN A 739 46.11 -20.67 -9.92
CA GLN A 739 45.02 -21.60 -9.57
C GLN A 739 45.41 -22.45 -8.37
N LEU A 740 44.50 -22.62 -7.41
CA LEU A 740 44.69 -23.45 -6.22
C LEU A 740 43.94 -24.78 -6.33
N THR A 741 42.67 -24.76 -6.76
CA THR A 741 41.83 -25.97 -6.95
C THR A 741 41.57 -26.24 -8.43
N GLN A 742 41.35 -27.51 -8.79
CA GLN A 742 41.08 -27.94 -10.17
C GLN A 742 40.09 -29.12 -10.16
N GLY A 743 39.01 -29.05 -10.94
CA GLY A 743 38.08 -30.16 -11.08
C GLY A 743 36.84 -29.83 -11.92
N PRO A 744 35.94 -30.81 -12.12
CA PRO A 744 34.58 -30.55 -12.60
C PRO A 744 33.66 -30.00 -11.49
N GLU A 745 34.09 -30.14 -10.23
CA GLU A 745 33.43 -29.64 -9.03
C GLU A 745 33.56 -28.12 -8.92
N GLN A 746 32.54 -27.46 -8.36
CA GLN A 746 32.53 -26.02 -8.08
C GLN A 746 33.10 -25.77 -6.68
N HIS A 747 33.90 -24.71 -6.51
CA HIS A 747 34.60 -24.40 -5.27
C HIS A 747 34.36 -22.94 -4.82
N ALA A 748 33.89 -22.78 -3.58
CA ALA A 748 33.37 -21.51 -3.04
C ALA A 748 33.89 -21.17 -1.64
N TRP A 749 33.69 -19.90 -1.24
CA TRP A 749 33.99 -19.33 0.09
C TRP A 749 35.35 -19.75 0.69
N PRO A 750 36.48 -19.33 0.07
CA PRO A 750 37.83 -19.70 0.50
C PRO A 750 38.28 -18.92 1.76
N GLU A 751 38.31 -19.56 2.93
CA GLU A 751 38.72 -18.94 4.19
C GLU A 751 40.11 -19.44 4.64
N TRP A 752 41.01 -18.51 5.00
CA TRP A 752 42.41 -18.82 5.35
C TRP A 752 42.57 -19.39 6.76
N SER A 753 43.51 -20.32 6.94
CA SER A 753 43.96 -20.66 8.30
C SER A 753 44.68 -19.46 8.94
N PRO A 754 44.52 -19.21 10.26
CA PRO A 754 45.18 -18.10 10.95
C PRO A 754 46.72 -18.09 10.86
N ASP A 755 47.36 -19.23 10.55
CA ASP A 755 48.80 -19.34 10.32
C ASP A 755 49.22 -19.15 8.84
N GLY A 756 48.27 -18.88 7.95
CA GLY A 756 48.46 -18.65 6.51
C GLY A 756 48.90 -19.89 5.71
N ARG A 757 48.88 -21.10 6.29
CA ARG A 757 49.39 -22.32 5.63
C ARG A 757 48.36 -23.11 4.85
N ARG A 758 47.08 -22.95 5.15
CA ARG A 758 45.97 -23.65 4.51
C ARG A 758 44.83 -22.70 4.18
N LEU A 759 43.93 -23.18 3.33
CA LEU A 759 42.60 -22.64 3.16
C LEU A 759 41.59 -23.75 3.46
N ALA A 760 40.41 -23.35 3.95
CA ALA A 760 39.20 -24.15 3.90
C ALA A 760 38.30 -23.59 2.79
N TYR A 761 37.48 -24.43 2.16
CA TYR A 761 36.52 -24.02 1.13
C TYR A 761 35.35 -25.01 1.08
N TRP A 762 34.23 -24.53 0.54
CA TRP A 762 33.08 -25.36 0.16
C TRP A 762 33.31 -25.94 -1.24
N ALA A 763 32.83 -27.16 -1.47
CA ALA A 763 33.02 -27.92 -2.69
C ALA A 763 31.75 -28.70 -3.06
N TYR A 764 31.28 -28.55 -4.30
CA TYR A 764 30.03 -29.13 -4.80
C TYR A 764 30.26 -29.90 -6.11
N ASP A 765 29.78 -31.15 -6.15
CA ASP A 765 29.75 -31.99 -7.35
C ASP A 765 28.35 -31.98 -7.99
N PRO A 766 28.13 -31.20 -9.07
CA PRO A 766 26.85 -31.15 -9.78
C PRO A 766 26.48 -32.45 -10.51
N THR A 767 27.33 -33.49 -10.48
CA THR A 767 27.01 -34.81 -11.03
C THR A 767 26.45 -35.80 -10.00
N THR A 768 26.57 -35.49 -8.71
CA THR A 768 26.05 -36.30 -7.59
C THR A 768 25.20 -35.51 -6.58
N ASP A 769 25.07 -34.19 -6.78
CA ASP A 769 24.43 -33.23 -5.85
C ASP A 769 25.10 -33.15 -4.47
N GLN A 770 26.35 -33.64 -4.38
CA GLN A 770 27.09 -33.74 -3.12
C GLN A 770 27.82 -32.42 -2.80
N GLN A 771 27.46 -31.79 -1.68
CA GLN A 771 28.21 -30.69 -1.07
C GLN A 771 29.20 -31.21 -0.01
N SER A 772 30.32 -30.51 0.20
CA SER A 772 31.35 -30.87 1.16
C SER A 772 32.21 -29.66 1.59
N VAL A 773 32.83 -29.74 2.77
CA VAL A 773 33.89 -28.81 3.18
C VAL A 773 35.24 -29.50 3.05
N ARG A 774 36.22 -28.80 2.46
CA ARG A 774 37.58 -29.29 2.25
C ARG A 774 38.60 -28.34 2.83
N THR A 775 39.81 -28.83 3.09
CA THR A 775 40.99 -27.99 3.31
C THR A 775 42.12 -28.37 2.37
N ILE A 776 42.92 -27.40 1.96
CA ILE A 776 44.11 -27.58 1.11
C ILE A 776 45.26 -26.74 1.66
N TYR A 777 46.51 -27.18 1.52
CA TYR A 777 47.65 -26.32 1.83
C TYR A 777 47.81 -25.24 0.75
N PHE A 778 48.28 -24.06 1.14
CA PHE A 778 48.53 -22.91 0.26
C PHE A 778 49.37 -23.23 -0.99
N ASN A 779 50.22 -24.26 -0.93
CA ASN A 779 51.02 -24.73 -2.07
C ASN A 779 50.27 -25.64 -3.06
N GLY A 780 48.95 -25.85 -2.90
CA GLY A 780 48.14 -26.75 -3.73
C GLY A 780 48.37 -28.24 -3.44
N SER A 781 48.82 -28.60 -2.24
CA SER A 781 49.01 -30.00 -1.84
C SER A 781 48.13 -30.41 -0.67
N GLY A 782 47.96 -31.71 -0.46
CA GLY A 782 47.31 -32.26 0.74
C GLY A 782 45.84 -31.86 0.90
N GLU A 783 45.10 -31.72 -0.20
CA GLU A 783 43.64 -31.60 -0.17
C GLU A 783 43.02 -32.72 0.67
N THR A 784 42.11 -32.36 1.56
CA THR A 784 41.43 -33.27 2.50
C THR A 784 39.99 -32.80 2.66
N THR A 785 39.02 -33.65 2.31
CA THR A 785 37.61 -33.44 2.69
C THR A 785 37.47 -33.62 4.20
N VAL A 786 36.96 -32.60 4.88
CA VAL A 786 36.88 -32.54 6.35
C VAL A 786 35.44 -32.64 6.87
N LEU A 787 34.45 -32.33 6.04
CA LEU A 787 33.02 -32.61 6.29
C LEU A 787 32.35 -32.98 4.97
N ASN A 788 31.56 -34.05 4.96
CA ASN A 788 30.83 -34.56 3.79
C ASN A 788 29.47 -35.13 4.23
N PRO A 789 28.44 -34.28 4.41
CA PRO A 789 27.10 -34.69 4.83
C PRO A 789 26.34 -35.43 3.72
N GLN A 790 25.05 -35.68 3.93
CA GLN A 790 24.15 -36.17 2.88
C GLN A 790 23.13 -35.13 2.42
N GLY A 791 22.83 -34.11 3.24
CA GLY A 791 22.22 -32.86 2.78
C GLY A 791 23.27 -31.77 2.52
N PRO A 792 22.86 -30.50 2.40
CA PRO A 792 23.75 -29.36 2.14
C PRO A 792 24.70 -29.01 3.30
N VAL A 793 25.65 -28.10 3.04
CA VAL A 793 26.59 -27.56 4.03
C VAL A 793 26.98 -26.11 3.74
N ASP A 794 26.96 -25.25 4.77
CA ASP A 794 27.35 -23.84 4.73
C ASP A 794 28.89 -23.67 4.68
N ARG A 795 29.33 -22.43 4.44
CA ARG A 795 30.73 -22.02 4.39
C ARG A 795 31.51 -22.35 5.68
N PRO A 796 32.79 -22.73 5.57
CA PRO A 796 33.64 -22.96 6.74
C PRO A 796 34.09 -21.66 7.42
N ALA A 797 34.07 -21.66 8.75
CA ALA A 797 34.64 -20.61 9.59
C ALA A 797 35.79 -21.15 10.45
N TRP A 798 37.00 -20.61 10.28
CA TRP A 798 38.16 -20.97 11.12
C TRP A 798 38.04 -20.38 12.52
N ARG A 799 38.34 -21.19 13.54
CA ARG A 799 38.61 -20.67 14.88
C ARG A 799 39.97 -19.94 14.87
N PRO A 800 40.12 -18.76 15.50
CA PRO A 800 41.39 -18.00 15.50
C PRO A 800 42.63 -18.74 16.04
N ASP A 801 42.45 -19.79 16.82
CA ASP A 801 43.57 -20.64 17.28
C ASP A 801 44.13 -21.59 16.20
N GLY A 802 43.47 -21.67 15.05
CA GLY A 802 43.82 -22.53 13.91
C GLY A 802 43.63 -24.03 14.14
N ARG A 803 42.97 -24.43 15.24
CA ARG A 803 42.84 -25.85 15.63
C ARG A 803 41.54 -26.50 15.18
N TYR A 804 40.49 -25.68 15.01
CA TYR A 804 39.15 -26.14 14.63
C TYR A 804 38.55 -25.27 13.53
N LEU A 805 37.65 -25.88 12.79
CA LEU A 805 36.71 -25.29 11.85
C LEU A 805 35.30 -25.49 12.40
N ALA A 806 34.44 -24.50 12.19
CA ALA A 806 33.00 -24.62 12.33
C ALA A 806 32.35 -24.56 10.94
N ALA A 807 31.26 -25.30 10.72
CA ALA A 807 30.36 -25.16 9.57
C ALA A 807 28.97 -25.60 9.99
N ALA A 808 27.92 -25.04 9.38
CA ALA A 808 26.56 -25.55 9.51
C ALA A 808 26.31 -26.63 8.46
N ALA A 809 25.66 -27.74 8.81
CA ALA A 809 25.42 -28.83 7.86
C ALA A 809 24.12 -29.58 8.15
N GLU A 810 23.42 -29.96 7.09
CA GLU A 810 22.22 -30.78 7.19
C GLU A 810 22.58 -32.26 7.33
N ILE A 811 22.31 -32.82 8.51
CA ILE A 811 22.61 -34.22 8.85
C ILE A 811 21.41 -34.82 9.59
N ASP A 812 20.97 -35.99 9.11
CA ASP A 812 19.78 -36.71 9.58
C ASP A 812 18.46 -35.88 9.48
N GLY A 813 18.44 -34.84 8.64
CA GLY A 813 17.25 -34.01 8.35
C GLY A 813 17.11 -32.76 9.21
N ASN A 814 18.13 -32.37 9.99
CA ASN A 814 18.21 -31.05 10.63
C ASN A 814 19.51 -30.34 10.27
N TRP A 815 19.49 -29.00 10.32
CA TRP A 815 20.65 -28.14 10.12
C TRP A 815 21.28 -27.76 11.46
N ASP A 816 22.46 -28.29 11.75
CA ASP A 816 23.16 -28.04 13.01
C ASP A 816 24.54 -27.43 12.79
N LEU A 817 25.10 -26.82 13.83
CA LEU A 817 26.52 -26.43 13.85
C LEU A 817 27.42 -27.63 14.15
N TRP A 818 28.45 -27.80 13.33
CA TRP A 818 29.47 -28.84 13.48
C TRP A 818 30.86 -28.24 13.68
N LEU A 819 31.58 -28.75 14.68
CA LEU A 819 32.98 -28.43 14.95
C LEU A 819 33.87 -29.61 14.57
N PHE A 820 34.97 -29.37 13.87
CA PHE A 820 35.89 -30.42 13.42
C PHE A 820 37.31 -29.87 13.27
N ARG A 821 38.32 -30.75 13.24
CA ARG A 821 39.70 -30.34 12.96
C ARG A 821 39.96 -30.20 11.45
N PRO A 822 40.98 -29.41 11.05
CA PRO A 822 41.44 -29.32 9.66
C PRO A 822 41.96 -30.61 9.02
N ASP A 823 41.94 -31.75 9.70
CA ASP A 823 42.26 -33.08 9.17
C ASP A 823 41.04 -34.03 9.12
N GLY A 824 39.82 -33.51 9.39
CA GLY A 824 38.58 -34.28 9.45
C GLY A 824 38.41 -35.11 10.73
N SER A 825 39.33 -35.01 11.69
CA SER A 825 39.19 -35.64 13.01
C SER A 825 38.40 -34.77 14.00
N ASP A 826 38.03 -35.34 15.14
CA ASP A 826 37.40 -34.61 16.26
C ASP A 826 36.04 -33.95 15.91
N LEU A 827 35.27 -34.56 14.99
CA LEU A 827 33.95 -34.08 14.61
C LEU A 827 32.95 -34.13 15.79
N HIS A 828 32.32 -32.99 16.07
CA HIS A 828 31.37 -32.77 17.15
C HIS A 828 30.17 -31.95 16.65
N ARG A 829 28.95 -32.42 16.93
CA ARG A 829 27.71 -31.65 16.74
C ARG A 829 27.50 -30.74 17.95
N LEU A 830 27.43 -29.43 17.73
CA LEU A 830 27.34 -28.41 18.79
C LEU A 830 25.90 -28.08 19.19
N THR A 831 24.95 -28.15 18.26
CA THR A 831 23.52 -27.88 18.45
C THR A 831 22.69 -29.12 18.06
N GLN A 832 21.52 -29.33 18.68
CA GLN A 832 20.77 -30.59 18.60
C GLN A 832 19.25 -30.42 18.79
N ASP A 833 18.73 -29.20 18.76
CA ASP A 833 17.30 -28.93 18.87
C ASP A 833 16.62 -28.91 17.50
N GLU A 834 15.33 -28.56 17.46
CA GLU A 834 14.48 -28.64 16.26
C GLU A 834 14.48 -27.32 15.46
N ALA A 835 15.40 -26.40 15.77
CA ALA A 835 15.70 -25.24 14.93
C ALA A 835 16.81 -25.57 13.92
N MET A 836 16.97 -24.68 12.94
CA MET A 836 18.12 -24.62 12.04
C MET A 836 19.16 -23.66 12.63
N GLU A 837 20.42 -24.09 12.69
CA GLU A 837 21.55 -23.22 13.01
C GLU A 837 22.53 -23.04 11.85
N THR A 838 22.84 -21.79 11.50
CA THR A 838 23.62 -21.40 10.31
C THR A 838 24.58 -20.23 10.59
N ASN A 839 25.40 -19.85 9.59
CA ASN A 839 26.27 -18.66 9.63
C ASN A 839 27.25 -18.59 10.84
N PRO A 840 28.06 -19.63 11.13
CA PRO A 840 29.02 -19.60 12.24
C PRO A 840 30.07 -18.48 12.09
N LEU A 841 30.20 -17.59 13.09
CA LEU A 841 31.16 -16.48 13.12
C LEU A 841 31.89 -16.37 14.48
N TRP A 842 33.16 -16.75 14.52
CA TRP A 842 34.00 -16.71 15.73
C TRP A 842 34.36 -15.28 16.16
N SER A 843 34.37 -15.05 17.48
CA SER A 843 35.03 -13.88 18.09
C SER A 843 36.55 -13.93 17.86
N PRO A 844 37.27 -12.79 17.83
CA PRO A 844 38.71 -12.76 17.50
C PRO A 844 39.62 -13.53 18.46
N ASP A 845 39.19 -13.71 19.72
CA ASP A 845 39.89 -14.52 20.73
C ASP A 845 39.53 -16.02 20.66
N GLY A 846 38.52 -16.38 19.86
CA GLY A 846 38.00 -17.74 19.72
C GLY A 846 37.25 -18.28 20.94
N THR A 847 36.85 -17.45 21.92
CA THR A 847 36.09 -17.92 23.09
C THR A 847 34.59 -18.05 22.83
N THR A 848 34.09 -17.29 21.85
CA THR A 848 32.66 -17.19 21.49
C THR A 848 32.46 -17.47 20.00
N LEU A 849 31.34 -18.11 19.67
CA LEU A 849 30.84 -18.32 18.31
C LEU A 849 29.46 -17.69 18.21
N ALA A 850 29.28 -16.66 17.38
CA ALA A 850 27.96 -16.17 17.00
C ALA A 850 27.38 -17.06 15.90
N TYR A 851 26.06 -17.25 15.89
CA TYR A 851 25.36 -18.09 14.91
C TYR A 851 23.90 -17.69 14.74
N LYS A 852 23.38 -17.88 13.53
CA LYS A 852 21.98 -17.66 13.18
C LYS A 852 21.14 -18.87 13.63
N VAL A 853 19.95 -18.62 14.17
CA VAL A 853 18.95 -19.62 14.56
C VAL A 853 17.61 -19.27 13.92
N ALA A 854 16.88 -20.25 13.40
CA ALA A 854 15.51 -20.09 12.89
C ALA A 854 14.68 -21.37 13.12
N PRO A 855 13.35 -21.29 13.35
CA PRO A 855 12.50 -22.48 13.49
C PRO A 855 12.57 -23.44 12.29
N SER A 856 12.36 -24.74 12.51
CA SER A 856 12.27 -25.73 11.43
C SER A 856 11.15 -25.36 10.44
N GLY A 857 11.53 -25.14 9.18
CA GLY A 857 10.61 -24.76 8.11
C GLY A 857 10.29 -23.26 8.01
N ASP A 858 10.76 -22.41 8.92
CA ASP A 858 10.56 -20.95 8.84
C ASP A 858 11.88 -20.17 8.92
N TYR A 859 12.36 -19.77 7.74
CA TYR A 859 13.60 -19.02 7.55
C TYR A 859 13.49 -17.52 7.89
N ASN A 860 12.32 -17.05 8.34
CA ASN A 860 11.99 -15.63 8.42
C ASN A 860 11.94 -15.11 9.87
N LEU A 861 11.81 -16.01 10.86
CA LEU A 861 11.85 -15.70 12.29
C LEU A 861 13.24 -15.97 12.87
N THR A 862 14.24 -15.15 12.53
CA THR A 862 15.65 -15.47 12.82
C THR A 862 16.34 -14.57 13.85
N ILE A 863 17.05 -15.19 14.79
CA ILE A 863 17.86 -14.52 15.84
C ILE A 863 19.34 -14.93 15.75
N GLN A 864 20.24 -14.13 16.31
CA GLN A 864 21.70 -14.35 16.28
C GLN A 864 22.21 -14.75 17.67
N ASN A 865 22.16 -16.04 18.01
CA ASN A 865 22.58 -16.53 19.33
C ASN A 865 24.11 -16.65 19.44
N PHE A 866 24.60 -16.73 20.68
CA PHE A 866 26.03 -16.75 20.98
C PHE A 866 26.38 -18.00 21.79
N MET A 867 27.48 -18.66 21.42
CA MET A 867 27.92 -19.92 22.02
C MET A 867 29.31 -19.75 22.63
N THR A 868 29.44 -20.02 23.93
CA THR A 868 30.69 -19.86 24.70
C THR A 868 31.23 -21.20 25.18
N PHE A 869 32.55 -21.37 25.12
CA PHE A 869 33.19 -22.69 25.32
C PHE A 869 33.90 -22.86 26.67
N GLU A 870 33.45 -22.16 27.72
CA GLU A 870 34.06 -22.18 29.05
C GLU A 870 34.16 -23.58 29.66
N ASN A 871 33.11 -24.40 29.47
CA ASN A 871 33.02 -25.77 29.98
C ASN A 871 33.60 -26.82 29.00
N GLY A 872 34.21 -26.37 27.89
CA GLY A 872 34.83 -27.21 26.87
C GLY A 872 34.04 -27.27 25.55
N LEU A 873 34.72 -27.72 24.49
CA LEU A 873 34.22 -27.67 23.10
C LEU A 873 32.98 -28.55 22.81
N THR A 874 32.59 -29.44 23.74
CA THR A 874 31.46 -30.37 23.59
C THR A 874 30.32 -30.11 24.58
N GLN A 875 30.44 -29.10 25.44
CA GLN A 875 29.40 -28.64 26.36
C GLN A 875 29.43 -27.10 26.44
N PRO A 876 29.10 -26.42 25.34
CA PRO A 876 29.07 -24.97 25.33
C PRO A 876 27.91 -24.42 26.19
N SER A 877 28.09 -23.19 26.69
CA SER A 877 27.01 -22.38 27.25
C SER A 877 26.45 -21.48 26.15
N ILE A 878 25.17 -21.63 25.85
CA ILE A 878 24.42 -20.82 24.88
C ILE A 878 23.87 -19.58 25.60
N HIS A 879 24.00 -18.43 24.94
CA HIS A 879 23.45 -17.13 25.33
C HIS A 879 22.48 -16.70 24.25
N VAL A 880 21.20 -16.57 24.59
CA VAL A 880 20.13 -16.21 23.65
C VAL A 880 20.10 -14.69 23.46
N TRP A 881 19.98 -14.24 22.22
CA TRP A 881 20.08 -12.81 21.91
C TRP A 881 18.88 -12.00 22.42
N ASN A 882 19.18 -11.11 23.36
CA ASN A 882 18.28 -10.12 23.93
C ASN A 882 18.73 -8.72 23.48
N GLY A 883 18.69 -8.52 22.16
CA GLY A 883 19.13 -7.31 21.45
C GLY A 883 18.35 -7.13 20.13
N PRO A 884 18.72 -6.12 19.31
CA PRO A 884 18.00 -5.80 18.08
C PRO A 884 17.93 -6.96 17.07
N GLN A 885 16.76 -7.22 16.47
CA GLN A 885 16.59 -8.33 15.53
C GLN A 885 17.55 -8.20 14.34
N ALA A 886 18.35 -9.24 14.12
CA ALA A 886 19.51 -9.21 13.23
C ALA A 886 19.39 -10.30 12.15
N VAL A 887 19.16 -9.87 10.91
CA VAL A 887 19.05 -10.73 9.73
C VAL A 887 20.33 -11.52 9.48
N GLN A 888 21.48 -10.85 9.67
CA GLN A 888 22.81 -11.39 9.51
C GLN A 888 23.83 -10.69 10.42
N MET A 889 24.56 -11.48 11.22
CA MET A 889 25.81 -11.05 11.86
C MET A 889 26.93 -10.94 10.81
N ASN A 890 27.56 -9.77 10.68
CA ASN A 890 28.56 -9.49 9.64
C ASN A 890 30.00 -9.59 10.15
N ALA A 891 30.30 -8.93 11.28
CA ALA A 891 31.65 -8.84 11.82
C ALA A 891 31.68 -8.66 13.34
N TRP A 892 32.80 -9.06 13.95
CA TRP A 892 33.20 -8.65 15.30
C TRP A 892 34.18 -7.48 15.21
N SER A 893 34.21 -6.60 16.22
CA SER A 893 35.34 -5.67 16.38
C SER A 893 36.63 -6.45 16.69
N PRO A 894 37.83 -5.95 16.32
CA PRO A 894 39.10 -6.65 16.55
C PRO A 894 39.42 -6.99 18.01
N ASP A 895 38.82 -6.28 18.98
CA ASP A 895 38.94 -6.56 20.42
C ASP A 895 37.86 -7.50 20.97
N GLY A 896 36.86 -7.85 20.16
CA GLY A 896 35.72 -8.70 20.52
C GLY A 896 34.66 -8.02 21.40
N ALA A 897 34.75 -6.70 21.64
CA ALA A 897 33.81 -5.98 22.50
C ALA A 897 32.51 -5.55 21.78
N GLN A 898 32.54 -5.42 20.46
CA GLN A 898 31.40 -5.00 19.64
C GLN A 898 31.11 -6.00 18.52
N VAL A 899 29.88 -5.95 18.03
CA VAL A 899 29.42 -6.68 16.85
C VAL A 899 28.78 -5.73 15.84
N ALA A 900 28.96 -6.03 14.55
CA ALA A 900 28.30 -5.36 13.45
C ALA A 900 27.40 -6.36 12.72
N TYR A 901 26.15 -5.98 12.51
CA TYR A 901 25.12 -6.82 11.89
C TYR A 901 24.20 -5.98 11.02
N THR A 902 23.54 -6.65 10.08
CA THR A 902 22.45 -6.07 9.30
C THR A 902 21.13 -6.42 9.98
N ALA A 903 20.35 -5.41 10.32
CA ALA A 903 18.98 -5.52 10.80
C ALA A 903 18.00 -5.14 9.67
N GLU A 904 16.77 -5.64 9.75
CA GLU A 904 15.64 -5.07 9.02
C GLU A 904 15.13 -3.85 9.80
N VAL A 905 14.91 -2.74 9.10
CA VAL A 905 14.29 -1.53 9.63
C VAL A 905 13.24 -1.03 8.66
N ILE A 906 12.19 -0.39 9.17
CA ILE A 906 11.16 0.23 8.34
C ILE A 906 11.62 1.66 8.06
N SER A 907 12.05 1.93 6.83
CA SER A 907 12.34 3.29 6.36
C SER A 907 11.10 3.85 5.68
N GLY A 908 10.38 4.71 6.38
CA GLY A 908 9.28 5.47 5.80
C GLY A 908 9.79 6.70 5.05
N SER A 909 9.45 6.80 3.77
CA SER A 909 9.31 8.09 3.09
C SER A 909 7.82 8.25 2.73
N THR A 910 7.09 8.91 3.63
CA THR A 910 5.75 9.50 3.38
C THR A 910 4.76 8.61 2.62
N GLY A 911 4.21 7.60 3.31
CA GLY A 911 3.13 6.74 2.82
C GLY A 911 3.56 5.30 2.57
N GLU A 912 4.80 5.07 2.11
CA GLU A 912 5.34 3.72 1.95
C GLU A 912 6.27 3.32 3.11
N ASP A 913 5.78 2.46 4.00
CA ASP A 913 6.56 1.74 5.03
C ASP A 913 7.49 0.72 4.33
N ARG A 914 8.58 1.18 3.70
CA ARG A 914 9.52 0.29 2.98
C ARG A 914 10.39 -0.49 3.98
N VAL A 915 10.37 -1.81 3.90
CA VAL A 915 11.32 -2.68 4.62
C VAL A 915 12.69 -2.54 3.96
N THR A 916 13.62 -1.92 4.67
CA THR A 916 15.01 -1.76 4.23
C THR A 916 15.97 -2.45 5.19
N TYR A 917 17.23 -2.49 4.82
CA TYR A 917 18.31 -3.07 5.61
C TYR A 917 19.14 -1.94 6.21
N ALA A 918 19.54 -2.06 7.48
CA ALA A 918 20.44 -1.10 8.12
C ALA A 918 21.56 -1.82 8.85
N ASN A 919 22.78 -1.28 8.74
CA ASN A 919 23.91 -1.80 9.49
C ASN A 919 23.95 -1.16 10.88
N ILE A 920 23.97 -2.01 11.90
CA ILE A 920 24.01 -1.63 13.31
C ILE A 920 25.30 -2.13 13.93
N VAL A 921 25.94 -1.27 14.72
CA VAL A 921 27.06 -1.62 15.61
C VAL A 921 26.55 -1.62 17.06
N SER A 922 26.85 -2.66 17.83
CA SER A 922 26.44 -2.75 19.25
C SER A 922 27.56 -3.27 20.15
N ASP A 923 27.63 -2.73 21.37
CA ASP A 923 28.44 -3.28 22.46
C ASP A 923 27.84 -4.63 22.93
N LEU A 924 28.57 -5.74 22.80
CA LEU A 924 28.09 -7.06 23.21
C LEU A 924 28.35 -7.33 24.71
N ARG A 925 27.34 -7.82 25.42
CA ARG A 925 27.48 -8.27 26.82
C ARG A 925 26.75 -9.59 27.07
N LEU A 926 27.52 -10.67 27.17
CA LEU A 926 27.03 -12.00 27.54
C LEU A 926 26.81 -12.09 29.06
N ARG A 927 25.70 -12.70 29.49
CA ARG A 927 25.27 -12.83 30.89
C ARG A 927 24.43 -14.10 31.09
N ASP A 928 24.98 -15.07 31.81
CA ASP A 928 24.31 -16.33 32.17
C ASP A 928 23.75 -17.11 30.94
N ASP A 929 22.49 -16.85 30.55
CA ASP A 929 21.81 -17.40 29.38
C ASP A 929 21.31 -16.34 28.36
N GLU A 930 21.67 -15.05 28.53
CA GLU A 930 21.34 -13.94 27.62
C GLU A 930 22.58 -13.25 27.00
N ALA A 931 22.45 -12.81 25.74
CA ALA A 931 23.40 -11.95 25.03
C ALA A 931 22.75 -10.58 24.75
N VAL A 932 23.21 -9.53 25.45
CA VAL A 932 22.58 -8.18 25.43
C VAL A 932 23.42 -7.19 24.61
N ALA A 933 22.75 -6.30 23.87
CA ALA A 933 23.36 -5.31 22.97
C ALA A 933 22.91 -3.86 23.29
N ASP A 934 23.69 -3.13 24.09
CA ASP A 934 23.34 -1.77 24.57
C ASP A 934 24.61 -0.98 24.99
N PRO A 935 24.97 0.16 24.36
CA PRO A 935 24.23 0.84 23.30
C PRO A 935 24.34 0.13 21.94
N SER A 936 23.44 0.55 21.04
CA SER A 936 23.43 0.18 19.62
C SER A 936 23.38 1.45 18.76
N VAL A 937 24.11 1.47 17.64
CA VAL A 937 24.26 2.62 16.74
C VAL A 937 23.97 2.18 15.30
N ILE A 938 22.96 2.78 14.67
CA ILE A 938 22.72 2.64 13.23
C ILE A 938 23.74 3.55 12.52
N ILE A 939 24.58 2.98 11.65
CA ILE A 939 25.77 3.68 11.14
C ILE A 939 25.46 4.66 9.99
N SER A 940 24.49 4.32 9.15
CA SER A 940 24.03 5.14 8.02
C SER A 940 23.05 6.25 8.41
N ARG A 941 22.26 6.04 9.47
CA ARG A 941 21.23 6.97 9.97
C ARG A 941 20.21 7.41 8.90
N GLY A 942 19.95 6.58 7.89
CA GLY A 942 19.06 6.90 6.77
C GLY A 942 19.72 7.61 5.59
N GLN A 943 21.03 7.88 5.61
CA GLN A 943 21.71 8.55 4.48
C GLN A 943 22.01 7.63 3.29
N THR A 944 21.36 6.48 3.22
CA THR A 944 21.63 5.37 2.29
C THR A 944 20.33 4.64 1.93
N ILE A 945 20.28 4.01 0.75
CA ILE A 945 19.21 3.06 0.42
C ILE A 945 19.73 1.66 0.75
N GLY A 946 19.45 1.18 1.97
CA GLY A 946 19.70 -0.22 2.37
C GLY A 946 21.17 -0.61 2.57
N ASP A 947 21.63 -0.71 3.82
CA ASP A 947 23.02 -1.11 4.12
C ASP A 947 23.18 -2.64 4.25
N ARG A 948 24.31 -3.17 3.78
CA ARG A 948 24.73 -4.57 4.03
C ARG A 948 26.23 -4.71 4.29
N GLY A 949 26.62 -5.83 4.89
CA GLY A 949 28.01 -6.30 4.94
C GLY A 949 29.00 -5.42 5.72
N ALA A 950 28.59 -4.79 6.81
CA ALA A 950 29.48 -3.95 7.64
C ALA A 950 30.68 -4.71 8.23
N VAL A 951 31.88 -4.16 8.07
CA VAL A 951 33.16 -4.70 8.56
C VAL A 951 34.02 -3.63 9.25
N PHE A 952 34.45 -3.92 10.48
CA PHE A 952 35.35 -3.04 11.24
C PHE A 952 36.77 -3.00 10.65
N SER A 953 37.42 -1.83 10.74
CA SER A 953 38.84 -1.70 10.45
C SER A 953 39.68 -2.48 11.48
N PRO A 954 40.63 -3.34 11.05
CA PRO A 954 41.43 -4.19 11.93
C PRO A 954 42.47 -3.43 12.76
N ALA A 955 42.64 -2.12 12.54
CA ALA A 955 43.62 -1.31 13.27
C ALA A 955 43.21 -1.05 14.73
N ASP A 956 41.98 -0.57 14.96
CA ASP A 956 41.49 -0.13 16.26
C ASP A 956 39.94 -0.08 16.40
N ALA A 957 39.20 -0.69 15.47
CA ALA A 957 37.73 -0.63 15.35
C ALA A 957 37.11 0.77 15.09
N SER A 958 37.90 1.84 14.98
CA SER A 958 37.38 3.21 14.87
C SER A 958 36.54 3.47 13.62
N GLN A 959 36.76 2.69 12.56
CA GLN A 959 36.06 2.81 11.28
C GLN A 959 35.33 1.52 10.91
N VAL A 960 34.18 1.65 10.26
CA VAL A 960 33.35 0.56 9.75
C VAL A 960 33.07 0.80 8.28
N ALA A 961 33.56 -0.07 7.41
CA ALA A 961 33.28 -0.03 5.98
C ALA A 961 32.08 -0.93 5.65
N PHE A 962 31.22 -0.50 4.73
CA PHE A 962 30.04 -1.25 4.31
C PHE A 962 29.67 -0.91 2.86
N TRP A 963 28.60 -1.52 2.34
CA TRP A 963 28.02 -1.14 1.06
C TRP A 963 26.51 -0.88 1.18
N ALA A 964 25.99 0.01 0.34
CA ALA A 964 24.56 0.32 0.25
C ALA A 964 24.18 0.72 -1.18
N TRP A 965 22.90 0.61 -1.55
CA TRP A 965 22.42 1.04 -2.87
C TRP A 965 22.34 2.58 -2.96
N GLY A 966 22.65 3.12 -4.14
CA GLY A 966 22.43 4.51 -4.51
C GLY A 966 21.18 4.69 -5.38
N LYS A 967 20.80 5.95 -5.65
CA LYS A 967 19.67 6.31 -6.54
C LYS A 967 19.77 5.73 -7.96
N ASP A 968 20.98 5.39 -8.39
CA ASP A 968 21.29 4.84 -9.71
C ASP A 968 21.24 3.30 -9.76
N HIS A 969 20.58 2.68 -8.77
CA HIS A 969 20.41 1.23 -8.62
C HIS A 969 21.72 0.43 -8.50
N ARG A 970 22.85 1.10 -8.22
CA ARG A 970 24.15 0.47 -8.01
C ARG A 970 24.56 0.50 -6.55
N ALA A 971 25.23 -0.56 -6.10
CA ALA A 971 25.86 -0.58 -4.80
C ALA A 971 27.11 0.30 -4.79
N ASN A 972 27.32 1.05 -3.71
CA ASN A 972 28.49 1.91 -3.51
C ASN A 972 29.09 1.61 -2.13
N LEU A 973 30.41 1.79 -1.97
CA LEU A 973 31.08 1.62 -0.68
C LEU A 973 30.97 2.88 0.17
N TRP A 974 30.74 2.67 1.47
CA TRP A 974 30.61 3.70 2.49
C TRP A 974 31.53 3.41 3.67
N LEU A 975 31.97 4.47 4.36
CA LEU A 975 32.81 4.41 5.55
C LEU A 975 32.15 5.24 6.67
N TYR A 976 31.93 4.60 7.82
CA TYR A 976 31.48 5.26 9.04
C TYR A 976 32.61 5.31 10.07
N ASP A 977 32.93 6.52 10.55
CA ASP A 977 33.91 6.74 11.62
C ASP A 977 33.20 6.87 12.96
N GLN A 978 33.40 5.89 13.86
CA GLN A 978 32.75 5.79 15.17
C GLN A 978 33.15 6.92 16.14
N VAL A 979 34.30 7.58 15.92
CA VAL A 979 34.89 8.55 16.87
C VAL A 979 34.39 9.97 16.61
N SER A 980 34.25 10.33 15.34
CA SER A 980 33.70 11.60 14.86
C SER A 980 32.19 11.52 14.58
N GLY A 981 31.67 10.33 14.32
CA GLY A 981 30.30 10.10 13.87
C GLY A 981 30.06 10.50 12.42
N GLN A 982 31.12 10.68 11.61
CA GLN A 982 31.02 11.04 10.20
C GLN A 982 30.76 9.79 9.33
N LEU A 983 30.00 10.01 8.26
CA LEU A 983 29.72 9.03 7.21
C LEU A 983 30.26 9.58 5.88
N GLU A 984 30.90 8.71 5.09
CA GLU A 984 31.64 9.10 3.89
C GLU A 984 31.42 8.09 2.76
N GLN A 985 31.01 8.55 1.57
CA GLN A 985 30.90 7.71 0.38
C GLN A 985 32.28 7.58 -0.28
N LEU A 986 32.80 6.35 -0.34
CA LEU A 986 34.13 6.04 -0.86
C LEU A 986 34.15 5.86 -2.38
N THR A 987 33.11 5.25 -2.96
CA THR A 987 33.08 4.88 -4.38
C THR A 987 31.80 5.31 -5.08
N GLN A 988 31.89 5.40 -6.41
CA GLN A 988 30.75 5.70 -7.28
C GLN A 988 30.95 5.02 -8.65
N GLY A 989 29.85 4.69 -9.33
CA GLY A 989 29.79 4.36 -10.76
C GLY A 989 30.08 2.90 -11.16
N GLY A 990 30.46 2.04 -10.21
CA GLY A 990 30.37 0.58 -10.33
C GLY A 990 29.21 0.06 -9.48
N SER A 991 28.89 -1.24 -9.56
CA SER A 991 28.17 -1.89 -8.46
C SER A 991 29.21 -2.54 -7.56
N ASP A 992 29.54 -1.87 -6.46
CA ASP A 992 30.65 -2.17 -5.57
C ASP A 992 30.15 -2.84 -4.27
N ILE A 993 30.55 -4.09 -4.04
CA ILE A 993 30.00 -4.92 -2.95
C ILE A 993 31.07 -5.70 -2.18
N TYR A 994 30.69 -6.19 -1.00
CA TYR A 994 31.47 -7.05 -0.11
C TYR A 994 32.89 -6.51 0.24
N PRO A 995 32.98 -5.33 0.89
CA PRO A 995 34.27 -4.79 1.34
C PRO A 995 34.97 -5.73 2.34
N GLN A 996 36.29 -5.85 2.20
CA GLN A 996 37.18 -6.62 3.07
C GLN A 996 38.48 -5.83 3.32
N TRP A 997 38.68 -5.39 4.57
CA TRP A 997 39.87 -4.66 4.99
C TRP A 997 41.16 -5.49 4.83
N SER A 998 42.24 -4.82 4.40
CA SER A 998 43.59 -5.35 4.47
C SER A 998 44.01 -5.58 5.94
N PRO A 999 44.85 -6.59 6.26
CA PRO A 999 45.26 -6.88 7.64
C PRO A 999 46.03 -5.76 8.36
N ASP A 1000 46.43 -4.69 7.66
CA ASP A 1000 47.04 -3.48 8.23
C ASP A 1000 46.09 -2.27 8.31
N GLY A 1001 44.82 -2.42 7.89
CA GLY A 1001 43.77 -1.41 8.02
C GLY A 1001 43.84 -0.24 7.04
N LYS A 1002 44.49 -0.43 5.88
CA LYS A 1002 44.84 0.67 4.93
C LYS A 1002 44.23 0.55 3.54
N SER A 1003 43.52 -0.54 3.28
CA SER A 1003 42.85 -0.71 2.00
C SER A 1003 41.63 -1.60 2.15
N LEU A 1004 40.64 -1.38 1.30
CA LEU A 1004 39.51 -2.30 1.10
C LEU A 1004 39.74 -3.04 -0.22
N VAL A 1005 39.68 -4.38 -0.20
CA VAL A 1005 39.36 -5.13 -1.42
C VAL A 1005 37.84 -5.33 -1.48
N PHE A 1006 37.28 -5.29 -2.68
CA PHE A 1006 35.85 -5.43 -2.94
C PHE A 1006 35.62 -5.96 -4.36
N GLU A 1007 34.40 -6.37 -4.63
CA GLU A 1007 33.95 -6.82 -5.95
C GLU A 1007 33.31 -5.65 -6.70
N SER A 1008 33.59 -5.49 -8.00
CA SER A 1008 32.95 -4.45 -8.81
C SER A 1008 32.75 -4.86 -10.27
N SER A 1009 31.52 -4.69 -10.75
CA SER A 1009 31.12 -4.92 -12.16
C SER A 1009 31.58 -3.82 -13.13
N ARG A 1010 32.28 -2.78 -12.66
CA ARG A 1010 32.68 -1.61 -13.46
C ARG A 1010 33.62 -1.91 -14.64
N GLY A 1011 34.20 -3.11 -14.70
CA GLY A 1011 35.01 -3.59 -15.82
C GLY A 1011 34.19 -4.11 -17.01
N GLY A 1012 32.91 -4.40 -16.82
CA GLY A 1012 32.05 -5.16 -17.76
C GLY A 1012 31.91 -6.64 -17.39
N SER A 1013 32.80 -7.15 -16.54
CA SER A 1013 32.69 -8.36 -15.73
C SER A 1013 32.85 -7.97 -14.25
N SER A 1014 32.45 -8.83 -13.32
CA SER A 1014 32.73 -8.65 -11.88
C SER A 1014 34.19 -8.99 -11.60
N ASP A 1015 34.98 -7.95 -11.35
CA ASP A 1015 36.41 -8.02 -11.05
C ASP A 1015 36.67 -7.68 -9.56
N LEU A 1016 37.86 -8.02 -9.07
CA LEU A 1016 38.37 -7.54 -7.78
C LEU A 1016 39.02 -6.17 -7.92
N TRP A 1017 38.67 -5.26 -7.01
CA TRP A 1017 39.20 -3.91 -6.93
C TRP A 1017 39.74 -3.62 -5.54
N LEU A 1018 40.78 -2.78 -5.47
CA LEU A 1018 41.41 -2.31 -4.25
C LEU A 1018 41.25 -0.79 -4.15
N LEU A 1019 40.79 -0.29 -3.02
CA LEU A 1019 40.83 1.13 -2.67
C LEU A 1019 41.76 1.35 -1.49
N SER A 1020 42.70 2.29 -1.61
CA SER A 1020 43.51 2.78 -0.48
C SER A 1020 42.72 3.74 0.40
N ILE A 1021 42.89 3.62 1.72
CA ILE A 1021 42.38 4.54 2.74
C ILE A 1021 43.61 5.19 3.42
N ASP A 1022 43.66 6.53 3.45
CA ASP A 1022 44.84 7.35 3.82
C ASP A 1022 44.77 7.94 5.24
#